data_AF-A0A367Q1B9-F1
#
_entry.id   AF-A0A367Q1B9-F1
#
_cell.length_a   1.000
_cell.length_b   1.000
_cell.length_c   1.000
_cell.angle_alpha   90.00
_cell.angle_beta   90.00
_cell.angle_gamma   90.00
#
_symmetry.space_group_name_H-M   'P 1'
#
loop_
_entity.id
_entity.type
_entity.pdbx_description
1 polymer ?
#
loop_
_entity_poly.entity_id
_entity_poly.type
_entity_poly.pdbx_seq_one_letter_code
_entity_poly.pdbx_strand_id
1 'polypeptide(L)'
;MESGKPAYRKLGTVSQQSVEDNNLKPGMATSGATLTELKPELSRGQTKLMFQQAYQQAQAYRESIPELERLSAAAAAWSVGASRQDELEDKQQPLAQIQKKIPNFVFAAFPQEIISRLDKLQFTQMRLVTLDSEANNFKDKVWNQQEKYPIEIRASHHPSGHERYGSRLVFVQDRDGEYKEFAMLEPRTGQLPIGTKAQCNIVPGETYTANATICVAGKQPVEFTIREISKFSHAGQTFNAEPVTLSIGTVPVPNEAVKIKLDGKTLGELDSDSVKQLQAFNYVKDGNQLNLKLTTITDSKENAFVIATSPNGNLLKINKINFYNFQGQTFNDENYRKATIEVPPSKTRDAVFLDGEPLGVLHFKKDKEALLELGVLNFGRLTPVQATLQSNFSTTVLKIDPQTVEYPEVWTKETQAFGTQSVNIEQQGMIEKTAPILHKIKERPTILFASASDKELGITQMAVDNHKIEAVTKWLRGQNIAIAQVPAEDVPLETKKGLAVFNLSNSSIPEPVFDAMTNKFGNVIEEKEQYQQKVCSLPDRPKHLKPPQPVVSTLSCQASPQTPQPPQPQTSTNEPQATPSQETQPIAIDHLRSWWRTANNLGKPQAYKERIAQIALEFKATGQLSPQALDAMQKDTVNRIAQISQKIVSVWGQPESDGTTRVQGKIYDVSFHPEQRSWAIAHKNGDVILSVQSGKIEINKVTKEILQTFEDVNSKLDEILEKNQKQATGLQR
;
A
#
# COMPACT_ATOMS: atom_id res chain seq x y z
N MET A 1 23.89 -10.40 -42.09
CA MET A 1 25.20 -10.83 -41.55
C MET A 1 26.06 -9.58 -41.43
N GLU A 2 26.40 -9.16 -40.22
CA GLU A 2 27.44 -8.16 -39.96
C GLU A 2 28.15 -8.60 -38.66
N SER A 3 29.49 -8.67 -38.68
CA SER A 3 30.43 -9.08 -37.60
C SER A 3 30.99 -10.52 -37.55
N GLY A 4 30.78 -11.39 -38.54
CA GLY A 4 31.55 -12.65 -38.68
C GLY A 4 31.47 -13.66 -37.52
N LYS A 5 30.72 -13.37 -36.45
CA LYS A 5 30.35 -14.32 -35.40
C LYS A 5 29.02 -14.99 -35.77
N PRO A 6 28.87 -16.30 -35.54
CA PRO A 6 27.59 -16.97 -35.77
C PRO A 6 26.51 -16.29 -34.93
N ALA A 7 25.45 -15.83 -35.59
CA ALA A 7 24.31 -15.22 -34.92
C ALA A 7 23.51 -16.31 -34.20
N TYR A 8 23.77 -16.48 -32.90
CA TYR A 8 23.00 -17.41 -32.07
C TYR A 8 21.57 -16.88 -31.91
N ARG A 9 20.58 -17.66 -32.35
CA ARG A 9 19.17 -17.38 -32.13
C ARG A 9 18.73 -18.03 -30.82
N LYS A 10 18.16 -17.25 -29.88
CA LYS A 10 17.55 -17.81 -28.67
C LYS A 10 16.37 -18.70 -29.06
N LEU A 11 16.46 -20.00 -28.78
CA LEU A 11 15.41 -20.98 -29.07
C LEU A 11 14.43 -21.18 -27.90
N GLY A 12 14.83 -20.87 -26.67
CA GLY A 12 14.00 -21.07 -25.49
C GLY A 12 14.76 -20.89 -24.18
N THR A 13 14.20 -21.42 -23.10
CA THR A 13 14.81 -21.51 -21.77
C THR A 13 14.88 -22.97 -21.35
N VAL A 14 15.87 -23.32 -20.54
CA VAL A 14 16.02 -24.66 -19.96
C VAL A 14 15.58 -24.59 -18.50
N SER A 15 14.81 -25.57 -18.02
CA SER A 15 14.43 -25.68 -16.60
C SER A 15 15.64 -25.93 -15.71
N GLN A 16 15.63 -25.37 -14.49
CA GLN A 16 16.69 -25.58 -13.50
C GLN A 16 16.95 -27.07 -13.22
N GLN A 17 15.89 -27.87 -13.09
CA GLN A 17 16.02 -29.32 -12.93
C GLN A 17 16.84 -29.96 -14.06
N SER A 18 16.58 -29.57 -15.31
CA SER A 18 17.32 -30.14 -16.45
C SER A 18 18.77 -29.64 -16.52
N VAL A 19 19.04 -28.45 -15.99
CA VAL A 19 20.41 -27.94 -15.81
C VAL A 19 21.17 -28.81 -14.81
N GLU A 20 20.54 -29.19 -13.70
CA GLU A 20 21.13 -30.07 -12.68
C GLU A 20 21.29 -31.50 -13.19
N ASP A 21 20.21 -32.13 -13.67
CA ASP A 21 20.18 -33.52 -14.12
C ASP A 21 21.17 -33.81 -15.24
N ASN A 22 21.41 -32.81 -16.11
CA ASN A 22 22.31 -32.94 -17.26
C ASN A 22 23.60 -32.12 -17.12
N ASN A 23 23.85 -31.54 -15.93
CA ASN A 23 25.04 -30.75 -15.61
C ASN A 23 25.36 -29.68 -16.68
N LEU A 24 24.33 -28.98 -17.15
CA LEU A 24 24.45 -27.99 -18.24
C LEU A 24 25.14 -26.73 -17.73
N LYS A 25 26.15 -26.25 -18.46
CA LYS A 25 26.92 -25.07 -18.11
C LYS A 25 26.77 -23.96 -19.16
N PRO A 26 26.79 -22.68 -18.77
CA PRO A 26 26.82 -21.57 -19.72
C PRO A 26 27.96 -21.73 -20.73
N GLY A 27 27.66 -21.53 -22.01
CA GLY A 27 28.65 -21.66 -23.09
C GLY A 27 28.89 -23.09 -23.59
N MET A 28 28.22 -24.10 -23.03
CA MET A 28 28.25 -25.44 -23.63
C MET A 28 27.67 -25.41 -25.04
N ALA A 29 28.44 -25.92 -26.00
CA ALA A 29 28.01 -26.16 -27.37
C ALA A 29 27.92 -27.66 -27.60
N THR A 30 26.86 -28.09 -28.27
CA THR A 30 26.71 -29.47 -28.76
C THR A 30 26.53 -29.40 -30.27
N SER A 31 27.32 -30.21 -30.97
CA SER A 31 27.19 -30.45 -32.41
C SER A 31 26.51 -31.80 -32.64
N GLY A 32 25.62 -31.89 -33.63
CA GLY A 32 24.94 -33.14 -33.97
C GLY A 32 23.74 -33.51 -33.08
N ALA A 33 23.22 -32.57 -32.28
CA ALA A 33 21.95 -32.81 -31.56
C ALA A 33 20.82 -33.07 -32.56
N THR A 34 20.10 -34.17 -32.33
CA THR A 34 18.87 -34.47 -33.07
C THR A 34 17.70 -33.90 -32.30
N LEU A 35 16.88 -33.08 -32.95
CA LEU A 35 15.64 -32.59 -32.38
C LEU A 35 14.67 -33.77 -32.25
N THR A 36 14.48 -34.25 -31.02
CA THR A 36 13.64 -35.42 -30.74
C THR A 36 12.15 -35.11 -30.77
N GLU A 37 11.76 -33.95 -30.25
CA GLU A 37 10.35 -33.56 -30.16
C GLU A 37 10.20 -32.03 -30.10
N LEU A 38 9.20 -31.49 -30.81
CA LEU A 38 8.75 -30.10 -30.66
C LEU A 38 7.36 -30.11 -30.03
N LYS A 39 7.27 -29.73 -28.76
CA LYS A 39 5.98 -29.49 -28.10
C LYS A 39 5.60 -28.02 -28.25
N PRO A 40 4.35 -27.71 -28.63
CA PRO A 40 3.86 -26.34 -28.55
C PRO A 40 3.91 -25.88 -27.09
N GLU A 41 4.20 -24.59 -26.88
CA GLU A 41 4.05 -23.97 -25.56
C GLU A 41 2.62 -24.17 -25.06
N LEU A 42 2.46 -24.40 -23.74
CA LEU A 42 1.12 -24.43 -23.14
C LEU A 42 0.43 -23.12 -23.47
N SER A 43 -0.67 -23.22 -24.22
CA SER A 43 -1.48 -22.04 -24.53
C SER A 43 -2.00 -21.43 -23.22
N ARG A 44 -2.22 -20.12 -23.22
CA ARG A 44 -2.85 -19.42 -22.08
C ARG A 44 -4.15 -20.09 -21.62
N GLY A 45 -4.92 -20.67 -22.55
CA GLY A 45 -6.13 -21.43 -22.26
C GLY A 45 -5.86 -22.73 -21.52
N GLN A 46 -4.87 -23.52 -21.94
CA GLN A 46 -4.46 -24.75 -21.25
C GLN A 46 -3.93 -24.47 -19.85
N THR A 47 -3.09 -23.44 -19.69
CA THR A 47 -2.59 -23.02 -18.38
C THR A 47 -3.75 -22.60 -17.47
N LYS A 48 -4.71 -21.82 -17.98
CA LYS A 48 -5.91 -21.44 -17.22
C LYS A 48 -6.73 -22.65 -16.78
N LEU A 49 -6.92 -23.64 -17.65
CA LEU A 49 -7.65 -24.87 -17.34
C LEU A 49 -6.95 -25.68 -16.24
N MET A 50 -5.64 -25.83 -16.31
CA MET A 50 -4.85 -26.54 -15.29
C MET A 50 -4.97 -25.87 -13.91
N PHE A 51 -4.86 -24.53 -13.85
CA PHE A 51 -5.09 -23.80 -12.60
C PHE A 51 -6.52 -23.95 -12.10
N GLN A 52 -7.52 -23.93 -12.99
CA GLN A 52 -8.91 -24.15 -12.60
C GLN A 52 -9.12 -25.52 -11.96
N GLN A 53 -8.51 -26.58 -12.51
CA GLN A 53 -8.56 -27.92 -11.92
C GLN A 53 -7.89 -27.94 -10.53
N ALA A 54 -6.75 -27.26 -10.37
CA ALA A 54 -6.09 -27.14 -9.07
C ALA A 54 -6.96 -26.41 -8.04
N TYR A 55 -7.64 -25.32 -8.43
CA TYR A 55 -8.58 -24.61 -7.55
C TYR A 55 -9.79 -25.46 -7.19
N GLN A 56 -10.32 -26.28 -8.10
CA GLN A 56 -11.41 -27.21 -7.81
C GLN A 56 -11.01 -28.25 -6.75
N GLN A 57 -9.78 -28.78 -6.81
CA GLN A 57 -9.28 -29.71 -5.78
C GLN A 57 -9.14 -29.01 -4.42
N ALA A 58 -8.62 -27.78 -4.40
CA ALA A 58 -8.53 -27.00 -3.17
C ALA A 58 -9.91 -26.71 -2.55
N GLN A 59 -10.91 -26.42 -3.40
CA GLN A 59 -12.30 -26.23 -2.97
C GLN A 59 -12.92 -27.52 -2.43
N ALA A 60 -12.75 -28.66 -3.12
CA ALA A 60 -13.25 -29.95 -2.66
C ALA A 60 -12.66 -30.34 -1.29
N TYR A 61 -11.37 -30.07 -1.09
CA TYR A 61 -10.73 -30.25 0.22
C TYR A 61 -11.39 -29.38 1.31
N ARG A 62 -11.62 -28.09 1.05
CA ARG A 62 -12.32 -27.18 1.98
C ARG A 62 -13.72 -27.70 2.32
N GLU A 63 -14.46 -28.19 1.33
CA GLU A 63 -15.82 -28.69 1.48
C GLU A 63 -15.89 -29.99 2.29
N SER A 64 -14.83 -30.79 2.28
CA SER A 64 -14.71 -31.99 3.11
C SER A 64 -14.60 -31.71 4.62
N ILE A 65 -14.31 -30.46 5.00
CA ILE A 65 -14.12 -30.05 6.40
C ILE A 65 -15.42 -29.42 6.93
N PRO A 66 -15.91 -29.83 8.13
CA PRO A 66 -17.06 -29.23 8.78
C PRO A 66 -16.90 -27.71 8.94
N GLU A 67 -17.97 -26.94 8.72
CA GLU A 67 -17.90 -25.47 8.70
C GLU A 67 -17.32 -24.87 9.99
N LEU A 68 -17.67 -25.44 11.15
CA LEU A 68 -17.17 -25.03 12.47
C LEU A 68 -15.65 -25.25 12.64
N GLU A 69 -15.06 -26.17 11.87
CA GLU A 69 -13.65 -26.54 11.95
C GLU A 69 -12.79 -25.87 10.87
N ARG A 70 -13.41 -25.29 9.82
CA ARG A 70 -12.71 -24.69 8.68
C ARG A 70 -11.71 -23.62 9.08
N LEU A 71 -12.05 -22.79 10.06
CA LEU A 71 -11.14 -21.73 10.52
C LEU A 71 -9.90 -22.32 11.21
N SER A 72 -10.07 -23.35 12.04
CA SER A 72 -8.98 -24.06 12.69
C SER A 72 -8.11 -24.81 11.68
N ALA A 73 -8.73 -25.44 10.68
CA ALA A 73 -8.01 -26.09 9.58
C ALA A 73 -7.24 -25.08 8.72
N ALA A 74 -7.81 -23.92 8.42
CA ALA A 74 -7.13 -22.84 7.72
C ALA A 74 -5.93 -22.32 8.51
N ALA A 75 -6.07 -22.14 9.83
CA ALA A 75 -4.98 -21.73 10.71
C ALA A 75 -3.85 -22.79 10.77
N ALA A 76 -4.20 -24.08 10.84
CA ALA A 76 -3.23 -25.17 10.80
C ALA A 76 -2.49 -25.23 9.46
N ALA A 77 -3.23 -25.15 8.34
CA ALA A 77 -2.65 -25.12 7.00
C ALA A 77 -1.75 -23.89 6.78
N TRP A 78 -2.13 -22.73 7.33
CA TRP A 78 -1.30 -21.54 7.37
C TRP A 78 -0.03 -21.76 8.17
N SER A 79 -0.13 -22.31 9.38
CA SER A 79 1.03 -22.60 10.22
C SER A 79 2.04 -23.46 9.46
N VAL A 80 1.59 -24.51 8.76
CA VAL A 80 2.49 -25.38 7.98
C VAL A 80 3.02 -24.68 6.72
N GLY A 81 2.15 -24.00 5.97
CA GLY A 81 2.47 -23.41 4.67
C GLY A 81 3.23 -22.08 4.75
N ALA A 82 3.22 -21.40 5.90
CA ALA A 82 3.89 -20.13 6.15
C ALA A 82 5.06 -20.25 7.15
N SER A 83 5.30 -21.43 7.74
CA SER A 83 6.51 -21.70 8.52
C SER A 83 7.75 -21.43 7.67
N ARG A 84 8.72 -20.71 8.24
CA ARG A 84 9.93 -20.37 7.49
C ARG A 84 10.80 -21.62 7.32
N GLN A 85 11.48 -21.73 6.17
CA GLN A 85 12.27 -22.92 5.87
C GLN A 85 13.49 -23.07 6.78
N ASP A 86 14.04 -21.97 7.33
CA ASP A 86 15.10 -21.97 8.35
C ASP A 86 14.64 -22.43 9.74
N GLU A 87 13.32 -22.47 10.00
CA GLU A 87 12.75 -23.07 11.22
C GLU A 87 12.52 -24.59 11.05
N LEU A 88 12.55 -25.11 9.83
CA LEU A 88 12.23 -26.51 9.53
C LEU A 88 13.41 -27.29 8.91
N GLU A 89 14.42 -26.62 8.37
CA GLU A 89 15.54 -27.25 7.67
C GLU A 89 16.89 -26.63 8.10
N ASP A 90 17.94 -27.45 8.00
CA ASP A 90 19.27 -27.30 8.60
C ASP A 90 19.92 -25.91 8.40
N LYS A 91 20.50 -25.34 9.47
CA LYS A 91 21.30 -24.09 9.48
C LYS A 91 22.58 -24.13 8.61
N GLN A 92 22.79 -25.18 7.81
CA GLN A 92 23.95 -25.33 6.95
C GLN A 92 23.83 -24.56 5.63
N GLN A 93 22.63 -24.08 5.26
CA GLN A 93 22.50 -23.22 4.09
C GLN A 93 22.84 -21.76 4.43
N PRO A 94 23.67 -21.09 3.62
CA PRO A 94 23.97 -19.67 3.82
C PRO A 94 22.68 -18.84 3.81
N LEU A 95 22.61 -17.82 4.68
CA LEU A 95 21.49 -16.88 4.87
C LEU A 95 20.86 -16.31 3.57
N ALA A 96 21.60 -16.34 2.45
CA ALA A 96 21.15 -15.91 1.13
C ALA A 96 20.14 -16.86 0.44
N GLN A 97 19.91 -18.08 0.94
CA GLN A 97 19.06 -19.10 0.30
C GLN A 97 17.79 -19.48 1.09
N ILE A 98 17.42 -18.74 2.14
CA ILE A 98 16.17 -18.99 2.87
C ILE A 98 14.98 -18.72 1.94
N GLN A 99 14.38 -19.79 1.39
CA GLN A 99 13.15 -19.68 0.60
C GLN A 99 11.97 -19.46 1.55
N LYS A 100 11.28 -18.32 1.38
CA LYS A 100 10.00 -18.09 2.07
C LYS A 100 8.98 -19.08 1.49
N LYS A 101 8.48 -20.02 2.29
CA LYS A 101 7.32 -20.83 1.89
C LYS A 101 6.14 -19.89 1.64
N ILE A 102 5.55 -20.00 0.45
CA ILE A 102 4.40 -19.19 0.07
C ILE A 102 3.15 -20.03 0.32
N PRO A 103 2.23 -19.62 1.21
CA PRO A 103 1.05 -20.40 1.58
C PRO A 103 -0.07 -20.34 0.51
N ASN A 104 0.30 -20.51 -0.78
CA ASN A 104 -0.61 -20.42 -1.92
C ASN A 104 -1.80 -21.38 -1.80
N PHE A 105 -1.57 -22.59 -1.29
CA PHE A 105 -2.63 -23.55 -1.03
C PHE A 105 -3.68 -23.01 -0.05
N VAL A 106 -3.25 -22.35 1.03
CA VAL A 106 -4.17 -21.86 2.07
C VAL A 106 -5.07 -20.76 1.51
N PHE A 107 -4.51 -19.87 0.69
CA PHE A 107 -5.31 -18.87 -0.04
C PHE A 107 -6.26 -19.48 -1.06
N ALA A 108 -5.89 -20.59 -1.69
CA ALA A 108 -6.75 -21.29 -2.64
C ALA A 108 -7.87 -22.08 -1.95
N ALA A 109 -7.56 -22.76 -0.84
CA ALA A 109 -8.47 -23.65 -0.14
C ALA A 109 -9.33 -22.92 0.88
N PHE A 110 -8.85 -21.88 1.57
CA PHE A 110 -9.56 -21.21 2.66
C PHE A 110 -9.67 -19.69 2.48
N PRO A 111 -10.10 -19.18 1.31
CA PRO A 111 -10.08 -17.74 1.05
C PRO A 111 -11.01 -16.98 1.99
N GLN A 112 -12.20 -17.51 2.29
CA GLN A 112 -13.19 -16.85 3.14
C GLN A 112 -12.73 -16.80 4.59
N GLU A 113 -12.20 -17.90 5.11
CA GLU A 113 -11.67 -17.98 6.47
C GLU A 113 -10.50 -17.01 6.64
N ILE A 114 -9.57 -16.92 5.69
CA ILE A 114 -8.46 -15.95 5.75
C ILE A 114 -8.98 -14.52 5.67
N ILE A 115 -9.86 -14.18 4.72
CA ILE A 115 -10.37 -12.82 4.55
C ILE A 115 -11.12 -12.36 5.80
N SER A 116 -11.95 -13.23 6.40
CA SER A 116 -12.68 -12.91 7.63
C SER A 116 -11.77 -12.53 8.81
N ARG A 117 -10.51 -13.01 8.80
CA ARG A 117 -9.52 -12.61 9.81
C ARG A 117 -8.99 -11.21 9.56
N LEU A 118 -8.99 -10.72 8.32
CA LEU A 118 -8.49 -9.38 7.99
C LEU A 118 -9.44 -8.26 8.42
N ASP A 119 -10.69 -8.57 8.77
CA ASP A 119 -11.65 -7.60 9.34
C ASP A 119 -11.17 -6.99 10.66
N LYS A 120 -10.24 -7.67 11.34
CA LYS A 120 -9.61 -7.18 12.57
C LYS A 120 -8.10 -7.21 12.40
N LEU A 121 -7.43 -6.21 12.95
CA LEU A 121 -5.97 -6.21 13.02
C LEU A 121 -5.49 -7.47 13.76
N GLN A 122 -4.74 -8.33 13.07
CA GLN A 122 -4.34 -9.63 13.58
C GLN A 122 -3.11 -9.58 14.51
N PHE A 123 -2.32 -8.52 14.42
CA PHE A 123 -1.11 -8.33 15.21
C PHE A 123 -1.16 -6.98 15.91
N THR A 124 -1.49 -7.03 17.20
CA THR A 124 -1.56 -5.85 18.08
C THR A 124 -0.37 -5.75 19.03
N GLN A 125 0.50 -6.75 19.03
CA GLN A 125 1.69 -6.78 19.86
C GLN A 125 2.93 -6.76 18.97
N MET A 126 3.75 -5.74 19.14
CA MET A 126 4.97 -5.54 18.37
C MET A 126 6.17 -5.42 19.30
N ARG A 127 7.17 -6.28 19.13
CA ARG A 127 8.38 -6.29 19.95
C ARG A 127 9.41 -5.31 19.41
N LEU A 128 9.96 -4.46 20.27
CA LEU A 128 11.10 -3.60 19.97
C LEU A 128 12.38 -4.11 20.63
N VAL A 129 13.49 -3.84 19.96
CA VAL A 129 14.86 -4.20 20.34
C VAL A 129 15.77 -2.98 20.18
N THR A 130 17.05 -3.08 20.57
CA THR A 130 18.04 -1.97 20.59
C THR A 130 17.67 -0.84 21.55
N LEU A 131 17.02 -1.14 22.69
CA LEU A 131 16.65 -0.15 23.70
C LEU A 131 17.85 0.59 24.30
N ASP A 132 19.01 -0.06 24.38
CA ASP A 132 20.23 0.52 24.97
C ASP A 132 21.00 1.45 24.01
N SER A 133 20.60 1.50 22.74
CA SER A 133 21.23 2.30 21.69
C SER A 133 21.33 3.77 22.07
N GLU A 134 22.44 4.42 21.70
CA GLU A 134 22.62 5.86 21.90
C GLU A 134 21.61 6.70 21.10
N ALA A 135 21.06 6.14 20.02
CA ALA A 135 20.02 6.77 19.21
C ALA A 135 18.61 6.71 19.85
N ASN A 136 18.44 6.05 21.01
CA ASN A 136 17.17 6.04 21.74
C ASN A 136 16.96 7.37 22.49
N ASN A 137 16.03 8.21 22.02
CA ASN A 137 15.69 9.47 22.68
C ASN A 137 14.94 9.30 24.03
N PHE A 138 14.49 8.09 24.34
CA PHE A 138 13.76 7.75 25.56
C PHE A 138 14.53 6.76 26.43
N LYS A 139 15.85 6.75 26.33
CA LYS A 139 16.71 5.96 27.21
C LYS A 139 16.38 6.28 28.68
N ASP A 140 16.26 5.24 29.49
CA ASP A 140 15.92 5.30 30.92
C ASP A 140 14.53 5.88 31.28
N LYS A 141 13.69 6.20 30.29
CA LYS A 141 12.32 6.65 30.55
C LYS A 141 11.45 5.51 31.09
N VAL A 142 10.82 5.75 32.24
CA VAL A 142 9.80 4.85 32.80
C VAL A 142 8.45 5.16 32.15
N TRP A 143 7.87 4.16 31.49
CA TRP A 143 6.59 4.27 30.80
C TRP A 143 5.42 3.87 31.71
N ASN A 144 4.33 4.61 31.64
CA ASN A 144 3.08 4.19 32.27
C ASN A 144 2.41 3.13 31.37
N GLN A 145 2.29 1.91 31.88
CA GLN A 145 1.82 0.76 31.10
C GLN A 145 0.34 0.86 30.70
N GLN A 146 -0.43 1.72 31.37
CA GLN A 146 -1.85 1.97 31.11
C GLN A 146 -2.06 3.18 30.18
N GLU A 147 -1.07 4.06 30.06
CA GLU A 147 -1.14 5.24 29.19
C GLU A 147 -0.92 4.84 27.73
N LYS A 148 -1.68 5.47 26.82
CA LYS A 148 -1.53 5.30 25.39
C LYS A 148 -0.65 6.41 24.83
N TYR A 149 0.34 6.03 24.04
CA TYR A 149 1.29 6.92 23.41
C TYR A 149 1.09 6.91 21.89
N PRO A 150 1.09 8.08 21.24
CA PRO A 150 1.08 8.17 19.79
C PRO A 150 2.41 7.69 19.23
N ILE A 151 2.37 6.80 18.25
CA ILE A 151 3.55 6.26 17.57
C ILE A 151 3.48 6.43 16.06
N GLU A 152 4.65 6.39 15.44
CA GLU A 152 4.80 6.31 13.99
C GLU A 152 5.91 5.31 13.64
N ILE A 153 5.66 4.45 12.65
CA ILE A 153 6.66 3.50 12.14
C ILE A 153 7.35 4.11 10.94
N ARG A 154 8.67 4.27 10.99
CA ARG A 154 9.45 4.85 9.89
C ARG A 154 10.55 3.90 9.41
N ALA A 155 11.06 4.16 8.22
CA ALA A 155 12.30 3.54 7.76
C ALA A 155 13.48 4.14 8.53
N SER A 156 14.49 3.33 8.83
CA SER A 156 15.73 3.82 9.42
C SER A 156 16.45 4.79 8.49
N HIS A 157 16.88 5.93 9.04
CA HIS A 157 17.72 6.92 8.38
C HIS A 157 19.21 6.75 8.70
N HIS A 158 19.56 5.75 9.52
CA HIS A 158 20.95 5.53 9.94
C HIS A 158 21.81 5.05 8.76
N PRO A 159 23.12 5.35 8.75
CA PRO A 159 24.03 4.89 7.70
C PRO A 159 24.40 3.41 7.85
N SER A 160 24.96 2.83 6.78
CA SER A 160 25.52 1.48 6.81
C SER A 160 26.57 1.33 7.91
N GLY A 161 26.52 0.22 8.65
CA GLY A 161 27.38 -0.05 9.82
C GLY A 161 26.74 0.30 11.17
N HIS A 162 25.65 1.07 11.19
CA HIS A 162 24.86 1.29 12.40
C HIS A 162 23.99 0.06 12.70
N GLU A 163 23.80 -0.31 13.98
CA GLU A 163 23.01 -1.49 14.37
C GLU A 163 21.54 -1.42 13.92
N ARG A 164 21.03 -0.18 13.76
CA ARG A 164 19.67 0.12 13.29
C ARG A 164 19.58 0.32 11.76
N TYR A 165 20.65 0.14 11.00
CA TYR A 165 20.63 0.30 9.54
C TYR A 165 19.62 -0.64 8.87
N GLY A 166 18.91 -0.15 7.84
CA GLY A 166 18.01 -1.00 7.03
C GLY A 166 16.85 -1.63 7.80
N SER A 167 16.42 -1.00 8.90
CA SER A 167 15.40 -1.51 9.81
C SER A 167 14.16 -0.61 9.87
N ARG A 168 13.06 -1.14 10.41
CA ARG A 168 11.90 -0.33 10.81
C ARG A 168 12.14 0.23 12.20
N LEU A 169 11.94 1.52 12.35
CA LEU A 169 12.06 2.24 13.60
C LEU A 169 10.68 2.67 14.09
N VAL A 170 10.49 2.62 15.40
CA VAL A 170 9.32 3.22 16.04
C VAL A 170 9.72 4.57 16.61
N PHE A 171 8.92 5.57 16.27
CA PHE A 171 8.98 6.91 16.82
C PHE A 171 7.79 7.10 17.77
N VAL A 172 8.01 7.75 18.91
CA VAL A 172 6.97 8.08 19.88
C VAL A 172 6.82 9.58 19.96
N GLN A 173 5.58 10.08 19.98
CA GLN A 173 5.31 11.50 20.15
C GLN A 173 5.62 11.93 21.58
N ASP A 174 6.51 12.92 21.72
CA ASP A 174 6.88 13.49 23.00
C ASP A 174 5.90 14.62 23.41
N ARG A 175 6.08 15.18 24.61
CA ARG A 175 5.21 16.24 25.18
C ARG A 175 5.11 17.48 24.29
N ASP A 176 6.14 17.75 23.49
CA ASP A 176 6.20 18.89 22.56
C ASP A 176 5.42 18.64 21.26
N GLY A 177 4.82 17.47 21.09
CA GLY A 177 4.12 17.05 19.87
C GLY A 177 5.04 16.51 18.77
N GLU A 178 6.35 16.54 18.98
CA GLU A 178 7.36 16.01 18.05
C GLU A 178 7.56 14.50 18.21
N TYR A 179 7.71 13.78 17.08
CA TYR A 179 7.99 12.35 17.06
C TYR A 179 9.49 12.08 17.16
N LYS A 180 9.93 11.47 18.26
CA LYS A 180 11.34 11.15 18.54
C LYS A 180 11.61 9.65 18.40
N GLU A 181 12.84 9.29 18.05
CA GLU A 181 13.23 7.90 17.81
C GLU A 181 13.26 7.13 19.13
N PHE A 182 12.57 5.99 19.17
CA PHE A 182 12.57 5.11 20.34
C PHE A 182 13.48 3.90 20.11
N ALA A 183 13.03 2.97 19.28
CA ALA A 183 13.71 1.69 19.13
C ALA A 183 13.38 0.99 17.80
N MET A 184 14.20 -0.01 17.48
CA MET A 184 14.03 -0.82 16.28
C MET A 184 12.92 -1.86 16.48
N LEU A 185 12.03 -1.99 15.50
CA LEU A 185 11.05 -3.07 15.45
C LEU A 185 11.78 -4.39 15.16
N GLU A 186 11.56 -5.39 16.00
CA GLU A 186 12.16 -6.71 15.80
C GLU A 186 11.73 -7.28 14.42
N PRO A 187 12.66 -7.73 13.56
CA PRO A 187 12.32 -8.23 12.23
C PRO A 187 11.35 -9.42 12.20
N ARG A 188 11.20 -10.12 13.33
CA ARG A 188 10.33 -11.30 13.47
C ARG A 188 8.95 -11.00 14.06
N THR A 189 8.74 -9.81 14.59
CA THR A 189 7.42 -9.43 15.12
C THR A 189 6.45 -9.11 14.00
N GLY A 190 5.15 -9.03 14.30
CA GLY A 190 4.16 -8.56 13.32
C GLY A 190 4.50 -7.13 12.87
N GLN A 191 4.35 -6.82 11.59
CA GLN A 191 4.80 -5.54 11.05
C GLN A 191 3.66 -4.80 10.38
N LEU A 192 3.51 -3.54 10.74
CA LEU A 192 2.68 -2.59 10.00
C LEU A 192 3.53 -1.87 8.93
N PRO A 193 2.90 -1.35 7.86
CA PRO A 193 3.58 -0.59 6.82
C PRO A 193 4.37 0.60 7.38
N ILE A 194 5.47 0.96 6.70
CA ILE A 194 6.22 2.19 6.99
C ILE A 194 5.31 3.39 6.70
N GLY A 195 5.23 4.33 7.63
CA GLY A 195 4.33 5.48 7.64
C GLY A 195 3.07 5.26 8.49
N THR A 196 2.85 4.07 9.05
CA THR A 196 1.69 3.80 9.91
C THR A 196 1.79 4.60 11.20
N LYS A 197 0.68 5.25 11.59
CA LYS A 197 0.49 5.90 12.89
C LYS A 197 -0.53 5.12 13.71
N ALA A 198 -0.35 5.10 15.03
CA ALA A 198 -1.28 4.46 15.95
C ALA A 198 -1.10 4.99 17.38
N GLN A 199 -2.02 4.62 18.26
CA GLN A 199 -1.85 4.71 19.72
C GLN A 199 -1.44 3.35 20.26
N CYS A 200 -0.54 3.32 21.24
CA CYS A 200 -0.13 2.07 21.87
C CYS A 200 0.20 2.22 23.36
N ASN A 201 0.06 1.13 24.11
CA ASN A 201 0.71 1.03 25.41
C ASN A 201 2.13 0.49 25.23
N ILE A 202 3.10 1.07 25.93
CA ILE A 202 4.47 0.60 25.94
C ILE A 202 4.65 -0.22 27.23
N VAL A 203 4.81 -1.53 27.08
CA VAL A 203 5.01 -2.43 28.23
C VAL A 203 6.38 -3.09 28.18
N PRO A 204 7.01 -3.36 29.32
CA PRO A 204 8.27 -4.09 29.33
C PRO A 204 8.13 -5.47 28.69
N GLY A 205 9.17 -5.92 27.99
CA GLY A 205 9.24 -7.26 27.42
C GLY A 205 9.55 -8.32 28.47
N GLU A 206 9.73 -9.56 28.03
CA GLU A 206 10.14 -10.65 28.90
C GLU A 206 11.52 -10.41 29.51
N THR A 207 11.65 -10.79 30.77
CA THR A 207 12.87 -10.61 31.57
C THR A 207 13.62 -11.94 31.62
N TYR A 208 14.93 -11.86 31.34
CA TYR A 208 15.83 -13.01 31.40
C TYR A 208 16.93 -12.83 32.46
N THR A 209 17.11 -11.59 32.90
CA THR A 209 18.07 -11.19 33.93
C THR A 209 17.48 -10.12 34.83
N ALA A 210 18.03 -9.98 36.03
CA ALA A 210 17.71 -8.92 36.98
C ALA A 210 18.99 -8.49 37.69
N ASN A 211 19.08 -7.21 38.04
CA ASN A 211 20.12 -6.71 38.94
C ASN A 211 19.58 -6.70 40.37
N ALA A 212 20.44 -7.10 41.30
CA ALA A 212 20.16 -7.02 42.72
C ALA A 212 21.23 -6.17 43.40
N THR A 213 20.81 -5.30 44.31
CA THR A 213 21.71 -4.42 45.07
C THR A 213 21.60 -4.72 46.55
N ILE A 214 22.73 -5.05 47.17
CA ILE A 214 22.84 -5.29 48.61
C ILE A 214 23.47 -4.05 49.25
N CYS A 215 22.79 -3.48 50.23
CA CYS A 215 23.30 -2.39 51.05
C CYS A 215 23.58 -2.90 52.47
N VAL A 216 24.86 -2.92 52.85
CA VAL A 216 25.30 -3.22 54.22
C VAL A 216 25.80 -1.93 54.86
N ALA A 217 25.34 -1.62 56.07
CA ALA A 217 25.76 -0.43 56.81
C ALA A 217 27.30 -0.38 56.93
N GLY A 218 27.90 0.73 56.50
CA GLY A 218 29.35 0.94 56.55
C GLY A 218 30.17 0.30 55.41
N LYS A 219 29.53 -0.35 54.42
CA LYS A 219 30.18 -0.85 53.19
C LYS A 219 29.58 -0.18 51.95
N GLN A 220 30.34 -0.18 50.86
CA GLN A 220 29.83 0.24 49.55
C GLN A 220 28.72 -0.74 49.09
N PRO A 221 27.66 -0.25 48.41
CA PRO A 221 26.64 -1.11 47.83
C PRO A 221 27.25 -2.09 46.84
N VAL A 222 26.83 -3.36 46.89
CA VAL A 222 27.24 -4.38 45.93
C VAL A 222 26.07 -4.67 45.00
N GLU A 223 26.26 -4.38 43.72
CA GLU A 223 25.35 -4.71 42.64
C GLU A 223 25.84 -5.97 41.92
N PHE A 224 24.93 -6.90 41.62
CA PHE A 224 25.22 -8.11 40.86
C PHE A 224 24.06 -8.50 39.95
N THR A 225 24.36 -9.22 38.86
CA THR A 225 23.36 -9.66 37.89
C THR A 225 22.99 -11.13 38.06
N ILE A 226 21.70 -11.37 38.22
CA ILE A 226 21.05 -12.69 38.22
C ILE A 226 20.67 -13.04 36.78
N ARG A 227 21.10 -14.21 36.28
CA ARG A 227 20.81 -14.67 34.91
C ARG A 227 19.94 -15.91 34.88
N GLU A 228 19.43 -16.22 33.70
CA GLU A 228 18.64 -17.42 33.39
C GLU A 228 17.31 -17.49 34.17
N ILE A 229 16.73 -16.34 34.57
CA ILE A 229 15.48 -16.29 35.35
C ILE A 229 14.35 -17.07 34.67
N SER A 230 14.30 -17.01 33.34
CA SER A 230 13.31 -17.72 32.52
C SER A 230 13.38 -19.26 32.61
N LYS A 231 14.43 -19.83 33.22
CA LYS A 231 14.60 -21.28 33.39
C LYS A 231 14.20 -21.78 34.78
N PHE A 232 13.79 -20.90 35.67
CA PHE A 232 13.51 -21.23 37.07
C PHE A 232 12.09 -20.81 37.49
N SER A 233 11.79 -20.93 38.79
CA SER A 233 10.43 -20.84 39.34
C SER A 233 9.76 -19.48 39.14
N HIS A 234 10.53 -18.42 38.92
CA HIS A 234 10.04 -17.05 38.71
C HIS A 234 10.04 -16.61 37.23
N ALA A 235 10.06 -17.56 36.29
CA ALA A 235 10.00 -17.25 34.87
C ALA A 235 8.77 -16.40 34.53
N GLY A 236 8.98 -15.27 33.86
CA GLY A 236 7.93 -14.32 33.47
C GLY A 236 7.54 -13.31 34.55
N GLN A 237 8.09 -13.40 35.76
CA GLN A 237 7.89 -12.38 36.79
C GLN A 237 8.75 -11.13 36.50
N THR A 238 8.21 -9.96 36.81
CA THR A 238 8.87 -8.67 36.64
C THR A 238 9.09 -8.02 38.01
N PHE A 239 10.30 -7.51 38.24
CA PHE A 239 10.70 -6.85 39.48
C PHE A 239 11.03 -5.38 39.21
N ASN A 240 10.52 -4.46 40.03
CA ASN A 240 10.55 -3.01 39.86
C ASN A 240 11.29 -2.31 41.01
N ALA A 241 12.47 -2.80 41.37
CA ALA A 241 13.30 -2.29 42.46
C ALA A 241 12.66 -2.41 43.86
N GLU A 242 11.76 -3.38 44.05
CA GLU A 242 11.23 -3.69 45.37
C GLU A 242 12.30 -4.27 46.33
N PRO A 243 12.19 -3.99 47.65
CA PRO A 243 12.99 -4.66 48.66
C PRO A 243 12.56 -6.12 48.80
N VAL A 244 13.51 -7.03 48.72
CA VAL A 244 13.30 -8.48 48.82
C VAL A 244 14.38 -9.13 49.68
N THR A 245 14.06 -10.27 50.28
CA THR A 245 15.06 -11.12 50.93
C THR A 245 15.49 -12.21 49.96
N LEU A 246 16.72 -12.10 49.44
CA LEU A 246 17.32 -13.10 48.57
C LEU A 246 18.09 -14.11 49.40
N SER A 247 18.12 -15.36 48.94
CA SER A 247 18.96 -16.42 49.50
C SER A 247 20.00 -16.83 48.47
N ILE A 248 21.29 -16.64 48.77
CA ILE A 248 22.38 -16.81 47.80
C ILE A 248 23.34 -17.90 48.29
N GLY A 249 23.78 -18.79 47.39
CA GLY A 249 24.74 -19.84 47.74
C GLY A 249 25.17 -20.68 46.54
N THR A 250 26.24 -21.45 46.71
CA THR A 250 26.67 -22.46 45.75
C THR A 250 26.01 -23.78 46.12
N VAL A 251 24.85 -24.08 45.52
CA VAL A 251 23.97 -25.19 45.89
C VAL A 251 23.49 -25.97 44.65
N PRO A 252 23.02 -27.23 44.80
CA PRO A 252 22.41 -27.97 43.70
C PRO A 252 21.11 -27.31 43.22
N VAL A 253 21.02 -26.97 41.93
CA VAL A 253 19.80 -26.47 41.29
C VAL A 253 19.41 -27.34 40.09
N PRO A 254 18.10 -27.49 39.78
CA PRO A 254 17.66 -28.18 38.57
C PRO A 254 18.30 -27.56 37.32
N ASN A 255 18.88 -28.39 36.46
CA ASN A 255 19.77 -27.90 35.39
C ASN A 255 19.24 -28.12 33.97
N GLU A 256 18.31 -29.06 33.78
CA GLU A 256 17.87 -29.52 32.46
C GLU A 256 16.36 -29.71 32.43
N ALA A 257 15.79 -29.65 31.23
CA ALA A 257 14.37 -29.91 31.01
C ALA A 257 14.02 -31.35 31.40
N VAL A 258 12.80 -31.54 31.90
CA VAL A 258 12.25 -32.87 32.17
C VAL A 258 12.22 -33.66 30.87
N LYS A 259 12.73 -34.88 30.86
CA LYS A 259 12.81 -35.74 29.68
C LYS A 259 11.75 -36.84 29.73
N ILE A 260 11.37 -37.33 28.56
CA ILE A 260 10.57 -38.55 28.42
C ILE A 260 11.47 -39.64 27.86
N LYS A 261 11.43 -40.81 28.49
CA LYS A 261 12.05 -42.04 28.02
C LYS A 261 11.00 -43.00 27.47
N LEU A 262 11.32 -43.62 26.37
CA LEU A 262 10.59 -44.74 25.76
C LEU A 262 11.55 -45.93 25.72
N ASP A 263 11.13 -47.09 26.21
CA ASP A 263 11.95 -48.32 26.27
C ASP A 263 13.34 -48.09 26.91
N GLY A 264 13.38 -47.27 27.97
CA GLY A 264 14.60 -46.93 28.70
C GLY A 264 15.54 -45.95 27.98
N LYS A 265 15.22 -45.53 26.75
CA LYS A 265 16.00 -44.56 25.96
C LYS A 265 15.32 -43.20 25.93
N THR A 266 16.08 -42.11 25.85
CA THR A 266 15.51 -40.76 25.83
C THR A 266 14.84 -40.48 24.50
N LEU A 267 13.53 -40.24 24.56
CA LEU A 267 12.70 -39.83 23.42
C LEU A 267 12.88 -38.35 23.13
N GLY A 268 12.77 -37.48 24.14
CA GLY A 268 12.85 -36.02 23.98
C GLY A 268 12.62 -35.26 25.28
N GLU A 269 12.51 -33.94 25.18
CA GLU A 269 12.26 -33.03 26.30
C GLU A 269 10.77 -32.65 26.37
N LEU A 270 10.17 -32.71 27.55
CA LEU A 270 8.81 -32.20 27.76
C LEU A 270 8.78 -30.69 27.58
N ASP A 271 7.79 -30.21 26.83
CA ASP A 271 7.50 -28.79 26.72
C ASP A 271 7.11 -28.17 28.08
N SER A 272 7.45 -26.91 28.30
CA SER A 272 7.22 -26.21 29.58
C SER A 272 5.76 -26.22 30.01
N ASP A 273 4.82 -26.10 29.07
CA ASP A 273 3.39 -26.13 29.41
C ASP A 273 2.94 -27.55 29.78
N SER A 274 3.52 -28.56 29.12
CA SER A 274 3.30 -29.97 29.47
C SER A 274 3.87 -30.29 30.86
N VAL A 275 5.02 -29.73 31.23
CA VAL A 275 5.59 -29.84 32.59
C VAL A 275 4.65 -29.20 33.62
N LYS A 276 4.18 -27.97 33.38
CA LYS A 276 3.23 -27.28 34.29
C LYS A 276 1.95 -28.08 34.50
N GLN A 277 1.40 -28.64 33.41
CA GLN A 277 0.21 -29.49 33.49
C GLN A 277 0.47 -30.72 34.36
N LEU A 278 1.60 -31.41 34.18
CA LEU A 278 1.96 -32.57 35.00
C LEU A 278 2.28 -32.21 36.46
N GLN A 279 2.84 -31.02 36.70
CA GLN A 279 3.13 -30.52 38.05
C GLN A 279 1.85 -30.28 38.86
N ALA A 280 0.78 -29.78 38.24
CA ALA A 280 -0.51 -29.58 38.91
C ALA A 280 -1.09 -30.88 39.51
N PHE A 281 -0.66 -32.04 38.99
CA PHE A 281 -1.04 -33.37 39.48
C PHE A 281 0.09 -34.09 40.22
N ASN A 282 1.16 -33.39 40.62
CA ASN A 282 2.35 -33.96 41.28
C ASN A 282 2.99 -35.13 40.51
N TYR A 283 2.90 -35.09 39.18
CA TYR A 283 3.31 -36.19 38.31
C TYR A 283 4.74 -36.07 37.79
N VAL A 284 5.39 -34.91 37.94
CA VAL A 284 6.80 -34.69 37.56
C VAL A 284 7.73 -35.25 38.64
N LYS A 285 7.93 -36.57 38.63
CA LYS A 285 8.89 -37.28 39.51
C LYS A 285 9.69 -38.25 38.66
N ASP A 286 10.97 -38.42 39.01
CA ASP A 286 11.85 -39.34 38.30
C ASP A 286 11.31 -40.77 38.35
N GLY A 287 11.28 -41.44 37.20
CA GLY A 287 10.77 -42.81 37.05
C GLY A 287 9.24 -42.94 36.96
N ASN A 288 8.47 -41.85 37.11
CA ASN A 288 7.01 -41.91 36.95
C ASN A 288 6.62 -42.40 35.55
N GLN A 289 5.60 -43.25 35.49
CA GLN A 289 5.17 -43.91 34.25
C GLN A 289 3.96 -43.20 33.63
N LEU A 290 3.99 -43.09 32.31
CA LEU A 290 2.91 -42.58 31.47
C LEU A 290 2.58 -43.60 30.39
N ASN A 291 1.29 -43.75 30.07
CA ASN A 291 0.86 -44.50 28.90
C ASN A 291 0.49 -43.50 27.80
N LEU A 292 1.19 -43.55 26.66
CA LEU A 292 1.12 -42.52 25.63
C LEU A 292 1.01 -43.15 24.24
N LYS A 293 0.13 -42.61 23.39
CA LYS A 293 0.19 -42.78 21.93
C LYS A 293 1.00 -41.63 21.35
N LEU A 294 2.02 -41.94 20.56
CA LEU A 294 2.92 -40.95 19.98
C LEU A 294 2.55 -40.68 18.52
N THR A 295 2.43 -39.40 18.17
CA THR A 295 2.24 -38.94 16.79
C THR A 295 3.31 -37.90 16.48
N THR A 296 4.19 -38.19 15.52
CA THR A 296 5.15 -37.22 15.01
C THR A 296 4.42 -36.14 14.22
N ILE A 297 4.61 -34.89 14.61
CA ILE A 297 4.05 -33.74 13.88
C ILE A 297 5.09 -33.15 12.93
N THR A 298 6.36 -33.14 13.35
CA THR A 298 7.49 -32.73 12.53
C THR A 298 8.73 -33.49 12.95
N ASP A 299 9.56 -33.85 11.98
CA ASP A 299 10.84 -34.54 12.11
C ASP A 299 12.04 -33.63 11.72
N SER A 300 11.78 -32.35 11.45
CA SER A 300 12.77 -31.31 11.14
C SER A 300 13.92 -31.24 12.17
N LYS A 301 15.18 -31.10 11.71
CA LYS A 301 16.39 -31.11 12.57
C LYS A 301 16.41 -30.12 13.74
N GLU A 302 15.72 -28.99 13.66
CA GLU A 302 15.71 -28.01 14.76
C GLU A 302 14.42 -27.98 15.57
N ASN A 303 13.30 -28.47 15.02
CA ASN A 303 11.98 -28.35 15.61
C ASN A 303 11.22 -29.68 15.69
N ALA A 304 11.89 -30.83 15.58
CA ALA A 304 11.20 -32.10 15.66
C ALA A 304 10.47 -32.27 17.00
N PHE A 305 9.16 -32.55 16.93
CA PHE A 305 8.36 -32.81 18.10
C PHE A 305 7.26 -33.84 17.83
N VAL A 306 6.88 -34.49 18.93
CA VAL A 306 5.82 -35.49 18.99
C VAL A 306 4.72 -34.97 19.92
N ILE A 307 3.48 -35.20 19.53
CA ILE A 307 2.34 -35.08 20.45
C ILE A 307 2.05 -36.45 21.02
N ALA A 308 2.08 -36.53 22.35
CA ALA A 308 1.80 -37.72 23.11
C ALA A 308 0.40 -37.63 23.72
N THR A 309 -0.46 -38.58 23.38
CA THR A 309 -1.85 -38.63 23.84
C THR A 309 -2.02 -39.68 24.92
N SER A 310 -2.57 -39.28 26.08
CA SER A 310 -2.90 -40.20 27.18
C SER A 310 -4.21 -40.97 26.93
N PRO A 311 -4.52 -42.04 27.70
CA PRO A 311 -5.79 -42.76 27.63
C PRO A 311 -7.02 -41.88 27.80
N ASN A 312 -6.89 -40.78 28.55
CA ASN A 312 -7.99 -39.85 28.83
C ASN A 312 -8.06 -38.69 27.82
N GLY A 313 -7.28 -38.74 26.74
CA GLY A 313 -7.26 -37.70 25.70
C GLY A 313 -6.40 -36.47 26.00
N ASN A 314 -5.73 -36.40 27.17
CA ASN A 314 -4.79 -35.31 27.45
C ASN A 314 -3.57 -35.38 26.55
N LEU A 315 -3.05 -34.22 26.14
CA LEU A 315 -1.94 -34.08 25.22
C LEU A 315 -0.70 -33.54 25.94
N LEU A 316 0.44 -34.16 25.68
CA LEU A 316 1.76 -33.66 26.08
C LEU A 316 2.60 -33.44 24.84
N LYS A 317 3.33 -32.33 24.80
CA LYS A 317 4.27 -32.03 23.72
C LYS A 317 5.68 -32.43 24.14
N ILE A 318 6.33 -33.22 23.28
CA ILE A 318 7.70 -33.71 23.49
C ILE A 318 8.57 -33.14 22.36
N ASN A 319 9.42 -32.19 22.71
CA ASN A 319 10.32 -31.49 21.81
C ASN A 319 11.65 -32.25 21.62
N LYS A 320 12.41 -31.83 20.59
CA LYS A 320 13.80 -32.24 20.35
C LYS A 320 14.00 -33.75 20.16
N ILE A 321 13.01 -34.46 19.61
CA ILE A 321 13.08 -35.92 19.46
C ILE A 321 14.27 -36.40 18.62
N ASN A 322 14.79 -35.52 17.79
CA ASN A 322 15.91 -35.68 16.87
C ASN A 322 17.28 -35.37 17.47
N PHE A 323 17.36 -34.86 18.71
CA PHE A 323 18.62 -34.66 19.43
C PHE A 323 18.99 -35.85 20.32
N TYR A 324 18.13 -36.86 20.38
CA TYR A 324 18.25 -37.99 21.31
C TYR A 324 18.20 -39.35 20.58
N ASN A 325 17.84 -40.41 21.29
CA ASN A 325 18.02 -41.79 20.83
C ASN A 325 17.09 -42.21 19.68
N PHE A 326 16.06 -41.40 19.38
CA PHE A 326 15.06 -41.69 18.35
C PHE A 326 15.21 -40.75 17.14
N GLN A 327 16.40 -40.19 16.92
CA GLN A 327 16.69 -39.35 15.77
C GLN A 327 16.36 -40.05 14.45
N GLY A 328 15.59 -39.35 13.60
CA GLY A 328 15.15 -39.83 12.29
C GLY A 328 13.97 -40.83 12.33
N GLN A 329 13.43 -41.16 13.51
CA GLN A 329 12.26 -42.02 13.62
C GLN A 329 10.96 -41.21 13.63
N THR A 330 9.93 -41.75 12.97
CA THR A 330 8.56 -41.21 12.98
C THR A 330 7.62 -42.13 13.74
N PHE A 331 6.64 -41.54 14.40
CA PHE A 331 5.66 -42.24 15.23
C PHE A 331 4.25 -41.97 14.70
N ASN A 332 3.44 -43.02 14.59
CA ASN A 332 2.01 -42.94 14.35
C ASN A 332 1.33 -44.10 15.08
N ASP A 333 1.32 -44.03 16.41
CA ASP A 333 0.95 -45.14 17.26
C ASP A 333 -0.57 -45.38 17.30
N GLU A 334 -0.99 -46.58 16.92
CA GLU A 334 -2.36 -47.04 17.15
C GLU A 334 -2.59 -47.50 18.60
N ASN A 335 -1.52 -47.96 19.27
CA ASN A 335 -1.56 -48.53 20.62
C ASN A 335 -0.76 -47.69 21.62
N TYR A 336 -1.20 -47.68 22.89
CA TYR A 336 -0.48 -46.98 23.95
C TYR A 336 0.85 -47.67 24.26
N ARG A 337 1.92 -46.89 24.34
CA ARG A 337 3.24 -47.32 24.79
C ARG A 337 3.52 -46.81 26.20
N LYS A 338 4.34 -47.55 26.93
CA LYS A 338 4.79 -47.17 28.25
C LYS A 338 6.00 -46.25 28.16
N ALA A 339 5.85 -45.03 28.63
CA ALA A 339 6.90 -44.04 28.74
C ALA A 339 7.21 -43.75 30.22
N THR A 340 8.40 -43.26 30.49
CA THR A 340 8.84 -42.86 31.84
C THR A 340 9.36 -41.43 31.83
N ILE A 341 9.02 -40.67 32.87
CA ILE A 341 9.58 -39.34 33.11
C ILE A 341 10.99 -39.50 33.67
N GLU A 342 11.94 -38.78 33.09
CA GLU A 342 13.29 -38.59 33.63
C GLU A 342 13.41 -37.14 34.11
N VAL A 343 13.63 -36.97 35.41
CA VAL A 343 13.91 -35.66 36.00
C VAL A 343 15.43 -35.57 36.18
N PRO A 344 16.13 -34.76 35.36
CA PRO A 344 17.58 -34.71 35.42
C PRO A 344 18.09 -34.23 36.79
N PRO A 345 19.22 -34.77 37.28
CA PRO A 345 19.77 -34.42 38.58
C PRO A 345 20.17 -32.95 38.64
N SER A 346 20.01 -32.35 39.81
CA SER A 346 20.47 -30.99 40.08
C SER A 346 21.98 -30.86 39.88
N LYS A 347 22.44 -29.74 39.30
CA LYS A 347 23.86 -29.38 39.22
C LYS A 347 24.17 -28.31 40.24
N THR A 348 25.30 -28.44 40.93
CA THR A 348 25.80 -27.41 41.84
C THR A 348 26.14 -26.15 41.04
N ARG A 349 25.48 -25.04 41.37
CA ARG A 349 25.72 -23.72 40.76
C ARG A 349 25.68 -22.64 41.82
N ASP A 350 26.32 -21.52 41.53
CA ASP A 350 26.13 -20.27 42.26
C ASP A 350 24.75 -19.73 41.92
N ALA A 351 23.82 -19.89 42.84
CA ALA A 351 22.40 -19.68 42.61
C ALA A 351 21.82 -18.65 43.57
N VAL A 352 20.76 -17.99 43.10
CA VAL A 352 19.99 -17.01 43.85
C VAL A 352 18.56 -17.53 43.95
N PHE A 353 18.00 -17.45 45.14
CA PHE A 353 16.67 -17.91 45.49
C PHE A 353 15.84 -16.73 46.00
N LEU A 354 14.55 -16.75 45.68
CA LEU A 354 13.53 -15.84 46.17
C LEU A 354 12.40 -16.69 46.75
N ASP A 355 11.94 -16.35 47.95
CA ASP A 355 10.88 -17.11 48.65
C ASP A 355 11.13 -18.62 48.78
N GLY A 356 12.41 -19.03 48.85
CA GLY A 356 12.82 -20.43 48.97
C GLY A 356 12.90 -21.19 47.63
N GLU A 357 12.54 -20.55 46.52
CA GLU A 357 12.56 -21.13 45.18
C GLU A 357 13.72 -20.56 44.34
N PRO A 358 14.31 -21.34 43.40
CA PRO A 358 15.35 -20.84 42.53
C PRO A 358 14.84 -19.66 41.69
N LEU A 359 15.53 -18.52 41.76
CA LEU A 359 15.28 -17.34 40.94
C LEU A 359 16.20 -17.33 39.71
N GLY A 360 17.47 -17.68 39.87
CA GLY A 360 18.46 -17.63 38.80
C GLY A 360 19.85 -18.02 39.24
N VAL A 361 20.83 -17.79 38.36
CA VAL A 361 22.24 -18.14 38.60
C VAL A 361 23.16 -16.94 38.43
N LEU A 362 24.27 -16.96 39.18
CA LEU A 362 25.36 -16.00 39.06
C LEU A 362 26.34 -16.46 37.99
N HIS A 363 26.65 -15.56 37.06
CA HIS A 363 27.54 -15.87 35.93
C HIS A 363 28.85 -15.09 35.98
N PHE A 364 28.80 -13.79 36.26
CA PHE A 364 29.96 -12.93 36.17
C PHE A 364 30.93 -13.15 37.34
N LYS A 365 32.21 -13.29 37.01
CA LYS A 365 33.27 -13.54 38.00
C LYS A 365 33.34 -12.41 39.05
N LYS A 366 33.28 -11.15 38.59
CA LYS A 366 33.28 -9.96 39.46
C LYS A 366 32.18 -10.01 40.51
N ASP A 367 30.96 -10.36 40.10
CA ASP A 367 29.79 -10.45 41.00
C ASP A 367 30.00 -11.53 42.06
N LYS A 368 30.51 -12.70 41.66
CA LYS A 368 30.80 -13.81 42.58
C LYS A 368 31.86 -13.42 43.61
N GLU A 369 32.94 -12.77 43.17
CA GLU A 369 34.02 -12.30 44.04
C GLU A 369 33.50 -11.26 45.05
N ALA A 370 32.71 -10.28 44.60
CA ALA A 370 32.11 -9.29 45.49
C ALA A 370 31.15 -9.90 46.53
N LEU A 371 30.37 -10.92 46.14
CA LEU A 371 29.48 -11.64 47.06
C LEU A 371 30.23 -12.57 48.03
N LEU A 372 31.39 -13.12 47.62
CA LEU A 372 32.30 -13.86 48.50
C LEU A 372 32.94 -12.92 49.53
N GLU A 373 33.42 -11.75 49.13
CA GLU A 373 33.99 -10.73 50.03
C GLU A 373 32.96 -10.17 51.03
N LEU A 374 31.68 -10.12 50.63
CA LEU A 374 30.58 -9.80 51.53
C LEU A 374 30.22 -10.95 52.49
N GLY A 375 30.70 -12.18 52.25
CA GLY A 375 30.37 -13.38 53.03
C GLY A 375 28.98 -13.96 52.75
N VAL A 376 28.36 -13.57 51.64
CA VAL A 376 26.99 -13.95 51.29
C VAL A 376 26.96 -15.18 50.38
N LEU A 377 27.93 -15.34 49.47
CA LEU A 377 28.05 -16.52 48.62
C LEU A 377 28.85 -17.62 49.35
N ASN A 378 28.17 -18.68 49.81
CA ASN A 378 28.80 -19.79 50.56
C ASN A 378 28.56 -21.14 49.89
N PHE A 379 29.52 -22.07 50.01
CA PHE A 379 29.39 -23.42 49.46
C PHE A 379 28.45 -24.29 50.29
N GLY A 380 27.49 -24.94 49.63
CA GLY A 380 26.56 -25.89 50.25
C GLY A 380 25.49 -25.25 51.14
N ARG A 381 25.45 -23.92 51.27
CA ARG A 381 24.52 -23.19 52.14
C ARG A 381 23.98 -21.95 51.45
N LEU A 382 22.68 -21.72 51.58
CA LEU A 382 22.03 -20.46 51.22
C LEU A 382 22.14 -19.46 52.37
N THR A 383 22.60 -18.24 52.05
CA THR A 383 22.70 -17.12 52.99
C THR A 383 21.61 -16.10 52.66
N PRO A 384 20.69 -15.78 53.60
CA PRO A 384 19.69 -14.76 53.38
C PRO A 384 20.32 -13.37 53.46
N VAL A 385 19.93 -12.47 52.55
CA VAL A 385 20.39 -11.09 52.49
C VAL A 385 19.26 -10.18 52.02
N GLN A 386 19.16 -8.98 52.61
CA GLN A 386 18.25 -7.96 52.10
C GLN A 386 18.85 -7.28 50.87
N ALA A 387 18.06 -7.21 49.81
CA ALA A 387 18.47 -6.59 48.55
C ALA A 387 17.29 -5.85 47.91
N THR A 388 17.58 -4.92 47.01
CA THR A 388 16.59 -4.40 46.05
C THR A 388 16.74 -5.14 44.73
N LEU A 389 15.64 -5.62 44.16
CA LEU A 389 15.65 -6.44 42.95
C LEU A 389 14.96 -5.72 41.79
N GLN A 390 15.65 -5.58 40.66
CA GLN A 390 15.15 -4.89 39.47
C GLN A 390 15.39 -5.73 38.21
N SER A 391 14.34 -5.99 37.45
CA SER A 391 14.44 -6.68 36.16
C SER A 391 15.16 -5.84 35.11
N ASN A 392 15.97 -6.50 34.29
CA ASN A 392 16.59 -5.88 33.12
C ASN A 392 15.77 -6.22 31.86
N PHE A 393 15.44 -5.21 31.06
CA PHE A 393 14.66 -5.37 29.85
C PHE A 393 15.52 -5.07 28.63
N SER A 394 15.82 -6.10 27.83
CA SER A 394 16.45 -5.94 26.52
C SER A 394 15.42 -5.68 25.40
N THR A 395 14.13 -5.87 25.69
CA THR A 395 13.02 -5.69 24.75
C THR A 395 11.84 -5.03 25.42
N THR A 396 11.00 -4.38 24.62
CA THR A 396 9.68 -3.83 25.03
C THR A 396 8.63 -4.29 24.03
N VAL A 397 7.37 -4.34 24.46
CA VAL A 397 6.24 -4.71 23.61
C VAL A 397 5.32 -3.49 23.49
N LEU A 398 5.04 -3.10 22.26
CA LEU A 398 3.98 -2.15 21.93
C LEU A 398 2.66 -2.90 21.81
N LYS A 399 1.68 -2.52 22.63
CA LYS A 399 0.30 -2.98 22.52
C LYS A 399 -0.50 -1.93 21.75
N ILE A 400 -0.65 -2.13 20.46
CA ILE A 400 -1.36 -1.25 19.52
C ILE A 400 -2.85 -1.31 19.80
N ASP A 401 -3.48 -0.14 19.84
CA ASP A 401 -4.93 -0.01 19.77
C ASP A 401 -5.38 -0.09 18.30
N PRO A 402 -6.07 -1.19 17.88
CA PRO A 402 -6.50 -1.38 16.50
C PRO A 402 -7.38 -0.26 15.96
N GLN A 403 -8.15 0.42 16.82
CA GLN A 403 -9.10 1.45 16.40
C GLN A 403 -8.42 2.78 16.02
N THR A 404 -7.13 2.90 16.34
CA THR A 404 -6.36 4.13 16.13
C THR A 404 -5.35 4.01 14.99
N VAL A 405 -5.31 2.85 14.32
CA VAL A 405 -4.34 2.60 13.25
C VAL A 405 -4.71 3.41 12.02
N GLU A 406 -3.80 4.28 11.61
CA GLU A 406 -3.86 5.07 10.39
C GLU A 406 -2.77 4.57 9.44
N TYR A 407 -3.18 3.97 8.33
CA TYR A 407 -2.26 3.51 7.29
C TYR A 407 -1.80 4.70 6.43
N PRO A 408 -0.55 4.66 5.91
CA PRO A 408 -0.08 5.69 4.99
C PRO A 408 -0.88 5.66 3.68
N GLU A 409 -1.11 6.83 3.09
CA GLU A 409 -1.73 6.94 1.77
C GLU A 409 -0.88 6.29 0.67
N VAL A 410 0.44 6.29 0.85
CA VAL A 410 1.42 5.69 -0.07
C VAL A 410 2.17 4.57 0.63
N TRP A 411 2.09 3.37 0.07
CA TRP A 411 2.79 2.20 0.60
C TRP A 411 4.19 2.10 0.00
N THR A 412 5.20 2.26 0.85
CA THR A 412 6.61 2.11 0.46
C THR A 412 7.03 0.64 0.55
N LYS A 413 7.58 0.09 -0.53
CA LYS A 413 8.17 -1.26 -0.49
C LYS A 413 9.45 -1.25 0.34
N GLU A 414 9.69 -2.30 1.12
CA GLU A 414 10.93 -2.44 1.91
C GLU A 414 12.20 -2.27 1.06
N THR A 415 12.21 -2.82 -0.16
CA THR A 415 13.35 -2.70 -1.08
C THR A 415 13.63 -1.25 -1.49
N GLN A 416 12.59 -0.42 -1.57
CA GLN A 416 12.72 1.02 -1.83
C GLN A 416 13.15 1.77 -0.56
N ALA A 417 12.61 1.38 0.59
CA ALA A 417 12.91 2.02 1.88
C ALA A 417 14.34 1.75 2.38
N PHE A 418 14.89 0.55 2.10
CA PHE A 418 16.15 0.09 2.68
C PHE A 418 17.26 -0.17 1.66
N GLY A 419 16.96 -0.14 0.36
CA GLY A 419 17.96 -0.34 -0.70
C GLY A 419 18.62 -1.73 -0.72
N THR A 420 18.00 -2.74 -0.09
CA THR A 420 18.62 -4.04 0.22
C THR A 420 18.52 -5.12 -0.86
N GLN A 421 17.93 -4.83 -2.02
CA GLN A 421 18.13 -5.67 -3.20
C GLN A 421 18.99 -4.91 -4.20
N SER A 422 20.08 -5.55 -4.64
CA SER A 422 20.58 -5.35 -5.99
C SER A 422 19.37 -5.54 -6.90
N VAL A 423 18.80 -4.42 -7.33
CA VAL A 423 17.85 -4.38 -8.43
C VAL A 423 18.44 -5.29 -9.49
N ASN A 424 17.74 -6.36 -9.86
CA ASN A 424 18.22 -7.23 -10.93
C ASN A 424 18.38 -6.32 -12.15
N ILE A 425 19.63 -5.96 -12.44
CA ILE A 425 19.99 -4.95 -13.45
C ILE A 425 19.45 -5.41 -14.81
N GLU A 426 19.26 -6.71 -15.00
CA GLU A 426 18.61 -7.28 -16.17
C GLU A 426 17.10 -7.06 -16.18
N GLN A 427 16.38 -7.14 -15.06
CA GLN A 427 14.95 -6.80 -15.00
C GLN A 427 14.71 -5.30 -15.16
N GLN A 428 15.52 -4.45 -14.50
CA GLN A 428 15.46 -3.00 -14.70
C GLN A 428 15.81 -2.65 -16.15
N GLY A 429 16.88 -3.25 -16.68
CA GLY A 429 17.29 -3.11 -18.08
C GLY A 429 16.27 -3.68 -19.06
N MET A 430 15.50 -4.71 -18.70
CA MET A 430 14.39 -5.21 -19.51
C MET A 430 13.16 -4.31 -19.42
N ILE A 431 12.85 -3.73 -18.26
CA ILE A 431 11.80 -2.71 -18.11
C ILE A 431 12.17 -1.46 -18.92
N GLU A 432 13.43 -1.03 -18.88
CA GLU A 432 13.97 0.08 -19.66
C GLU A 432 13.99 -0.22 -21.16
N LYS A 433 14.39 -1.44 -21.58
CA LYS A 433 14.35 -1.87 -23.00
C LYS A 433 12.93 -2.07 -23.53
N THR A 434 11.98 -2.44 -22.67
CA THR A 434 10.57 -2.64 -23.05
C THR A 434 9.75 -1.35 -22.94
N ALA A 435 10.21 -0.32 -22.21
CA ALA A 435 9.52 0.96 -22.09
C ALA A 435 9.26 1.64 -23.46
N PRO A 436 10.22 1.70 -24.42
CA PRO A 436 9.96 2.22 -25.76
C PRO A 436 8.94 1.39 -26.56
N ILE A 437 8.94 0.07 -26.39
CA ILE A 437 8.02 -0.86 -27.06
C ILE A 437 6.61 -0.71 -26.47
N LEU A 438 6.51 -0.70 -25.14
CA LEU A 438 5.27 -0.43 -24.41
C LEU A 438 4.72 0.96 -24.75
N HIS A 439 5.59 1.96 -24.92
CA HIS A 439 5.18 3.29 -25.38
C HIS A 439 4.58 3.23 -26.79
N LYS A 440 5.25 2.57 -27.75
CA LYS A 440 4.72 2.39 -29.12
C LYS A 440 3.41 1.59 -29.15
N ILE A 441 3.23 0.60 -28.29
CA ILE A 441 1.99 -0.18 -28.17
C ILE A 441 0.86 0.63 -27.51
N LYS A 442 1.19 1.57 -26.63
CA LYS A 442 0.24 2.39 -25.86
C LYS A 442 -0.08 3.74 -26.51
N GLU A 443 0.71 4.15 -27.51
CA GLU A 443 0.50 5.34 -28.31
C GLU A 443 -0.83 5.24 -29.07
N ARG A 444 -1.61 6.32 -29.03
CA ARG A 444 -2.86 6.41 -29.78
C ARG A 444 -2.63 6.97 -31.18
N PRO A 445 -3.34 6.46 -32.20
CA PRO A 445 -3.22 6.98 -33.54
C PRO A 445 -3.71 8.43 -33.61
N THR A 446 -3.11 9.21 -34.50
CA THR A 446 -3.69 10.49 -34.92
C THR A 446 -4.80 10.23 -35.94
N ILE A 447 -5.95 10.86 -35.76
CA ILE A 447 -7.12 10.73 -36.65
C ILE A 447 -7.56 12.12 -37.09
N LEU A 448 -7.68 12.33 -38.40
CA LEU A 448 -8.26 13.54 -38.98
C LEU A 448 -9.74 13.29 -39.27
N PHE A 449 -10.60 14.22 -38.89
CA PHE A 449 -12.03 14.12 -39.11
C PHE A 449 -12.69 15.50 -39.19
N ALA A 450 -13.84 15.59 -39.83
CA ALA A 450 -14.62 16.83 -39.89
C ALA A 450 -16.10 16.49 -40.01
N SER A 451 -16.94 17.01 -39.11
CA SER A 451 -18.39 16.89 -39.26
C SER A 451 -18.90 17.77 -40.41
N ALA A 452 -20.14 17.53 -40.86
CA ALA A 452 -20.78 18.37 -41.88
C ALA A 452 -20.78 19.86 -41.48
N SER A 453 -21.04 20.16 -40.19
CA SER A 453 -20.95 21.51 -39.64
C SER A 453 -19.52 22.07 -39.60
N ASP A 454 -18.50 21.23 -39.36
CA ASP A 454 -17.11 21.70 -39.35
C ASP A 454 -16.65 22.09 -40.75
N LYS A 455 -17.07 21.35 -41.77
CA LYS A 455 -16.78 21.67 -43.18
C LYS A 455 -17.36 23.02 -43.59
N GLU A 456 -18.60 23.30 -43.21
CA GLU A 456 -19.25 24.59 -43.48
C GLU A 456 -18.54 25.76 -42.78
N LEU A 457 -17.91 25.49 -41.63
CA LEU A 457 -17.11 26.45 -40.87
C LEU A 457 -15.64 26.51 -41.30
N GLY A 458 -15.22 25.69 -42.27
CA GLY A 458 -13.83 25.59 -42.71
C GLY A 458 -12.89 25.03 -41.64
N ILE A 459 -13.34 24.05 -40.86
CA ILE A 459 -12.61 23.42 -39.76
C ILE A 459 -12.32 21.95 -40.08
N THR A 460 -11.09 21.52 -39.80
CA THR A 460 -10.72 20.10 -39.71
C THR A 460 -10.34 19.78 -38.28
N GLN A 461 -10.86 18.70 -37.71
CA GLN A 461 -10.52 18.25 -36.37
C GLN A 461 -9.42 17.19 -36.41
N MET A 462 -8.56 17.20 -35.41
CA MET A 462 -7.45 16.26 -35.25
C MET A 462 -7.44 15.67 -33.85
N ALA A 463 -7.75 14.38 -33.72
CA ALA A 463 -7.59 13.64 -32.48
C ALA A 463 -6.17 13.06 -32.40
N VAL A 464 -5.45 13.31 -31.32
CA VAL A 464 -4.06 12.85 -31.09
C VAL A 464 -3.91 12.21 -29.72
N ASP A 465 -2.87 11.42 -29.49
CA ASP A 465 -2.54 10.95 -28.14
C ASP A 465 -2.42 12.12 -27.16
N ASN A 466 -3.13 12.06 -26.02
CA ASN A 466 -3.14 13.15 -25.06
C ASN A 466 -1.75 13.40 -24.40
N HIS A 467 -0.80 12.45 -24.48
CA HIS A 467 0.58 12.69 -24.06
C HIS A 467 1.38 13.54 -25.06
N LYS A 468 0.85 13.79 -26.27
CA LYS A 468 1.52 14.57 -27.32
C LYS A 468 0.98 15.98 -27.48
N ILE A 469 0.07 16.43 -26.61
CA ILE A 469 -0.56 17.76 -26.69
C ILE A 469 0.49 18.86 -26.86
N GLU A 470 1.53 18.88 -26.03
CA GLU A 470 2.56 19.93 -26.07
C GLU A 470 3.37 19.89 -27.37
N ALA A 471 3.84 18.71 -27.77
CA ALA A 471 4.62 18.53 -28.99
C ALA A 471 3.80 18.88 -30.25
N VAL A 472 2.54 18.46 -30.29
CA VAL A 472 1.61 18.73 -31.40
C VAL A 472 1.26 20.22 -31.44
N THR A 473 0.98 20.84 -30.30
CA THR A 473 0.71 22.29 -30.20
C THR A 473 1.89 23.10 -30.72
N LYS A 474 3.12 22.74 -30.31
CA LYS A 474 4.36 23.40 -30.77
C LYS A 474 4.56 23.23 -32.27
N TRP A 475 4.34 22.03 -32.81
CA TRP A 475 4.48 21.76 -34.24
C TRP A 475 3.44 22.52 -35.08
N LEU A 476 2.16 22.47 -34.72
CA LEU A 476 1.08 23.15 -35.44
C LEU A 476 1.28 24.67 -35.45
N ARG A 477 1.64 25.26 -34.29
CA ARG A 477 1.97 26.70 -34.22
C ARG A 477 3.21 27.05 -35.02
N GLY A 478 4.23 26.18 -35.04
CA GLY A 478 5.43 26.35 -35.86
C GLY A 478 5.16 26.32 -37.36
N GLN A 479 4.03 25.74 -37.79
CA GLN A 479 3.54 25.77 -39.18
C GLN A 479 2.54 26.93 -39.43
N ASN A 480 2.37 27.85 -38.48
CA ASN A 480 1.40 28.95 -38.51
C ASN A 480 -0.08 28.50 -38.65
N ILE A 481 -0.40 27.28 -38.22
CA ILE A 481 -1.77 26.76 -38.23
C ILE A 481 -2.51 27.32 -37.01
N ALA A 482 -3.69 27.92 -37.25
CA ALA A 482 -4.58 28.37 -36.18
C ALA A 482 -5.30 27.16 -35.57
N ILE A 483 -5.10 26.98 -34.26
CA ILE A 483 -5.57 25.81 -33.52
C ILE A 483 -6.37 26.21 -32.28
N ALA A 484 -7.36 25.39 -31.93
CA ALA A 484 -8.02 25.42 -30.62
C ALA A 484 -8.14 23.99 -30.09
N GLN A 485 -7.64 23.73 -28.88
CA GLN A 485 -7.84 22.44 -28.22
C GLN A 485 -9.27 22.37 -27.69
N VAL A 486 -9.96 21.26 -27.96
CA VAL A 486 -11.31 21.00 -27.46
C VAL A 486 -11.21 20.53 -25.99
N PRO A 487 -11.97 21.12 -25.05
CA PRO A 487 -12.02 20.68 -23.67
C PRO A 487 -12.38 19.20 -23.53
N ALA A 488 -11.76 18.50 -22.58
CA ALA A 488 -11.95 17.06 -22.39
C ALA A 488 -13.41 16.67 -22.09
N GLU A 489 -14.15 17.57 -21.45
CA GLU A 489 -15.58 17.44 -21.14
C GLU A 489 -16.48 17.45 -22.38
N ASP A 490 -16.06 18.11 -23.46
CA ASP A 490 -16.79 18.18 -24.72
C ASP A 490 -16.49 16.96 -25.64
N VAL A 491 -15.42 16.22 -25.35
CA VAL A 491 -14.99 15.00 -26.07
C VAL A 491 -14.76 13.83 -25.12
N PRO A 492 -15.81 13.39 -24.38
CA PRO A 492 -15.66 12.41 -23.30
C PRO A 492 -15.24 11.02 -23.82
N LEU A 493 -15.65 10.65 -25.03
CA LEU A 493 -15.29 9.37 -25.65
C LEU A 493 -13.80 9.34 -25.97
N GLU A 494 -13.29 10.36 -26.66
CA GLU A 494 -11.89 10.54 -27.04
C GLU A 494 -11.01 10.61 -25.79
N THR A 495 -11.44 11.37 -24.78
CA THR A 495 -10.76 11.46 -23.48
C THR A 495 -10.66 10.09 -22.80
N LYS A 496 -11.74 9.31 -22.78
CA LYS A 496 -11.75 7.93 -22.25
C LYS A 496 -10.79 7.00 -23.02
N LYS A 497 -10.64 7.21 -24.33
CA LYS A 497 -9.68 6.50 -25.18
C LYS A 497 -8.23 7.00 -25.02
N GLY A 498 -7.99 8.09 -24.30
CA GLY A 498 -6.67 8.70 -24.13
C GLY A 498 -6.24 9.60 -25.29
N LEU A 499 -7.20 10.17 -26.01
CA LEU A 499 -7.01 11.14 -27.09
C LEU A 499 -7.32 12.56 -26.59
N ALA A 500 -6.72 13.55 -27.25
CA ALA A 500 -7.06 14.97 -27.16
C ALA A 500 -7.39 15.48 -28.57
N VAL A 501 -8.37 16.37 -28.67
CA VAL A 501 -8.89 16.85 -29.96
C VAL A 501 -8.51 18.31 -30.19
N PHE A 502 -8.05 18.62 -31.39
CA PHE A 502 -7.75 19.97 -31.86
C PHE A 502 -8.65 20.34 -33.02
N ASN A 503 -9.21 21.55 -33.00
CA ASN A 503 -9.82 22.18 -34.16
C ASN A 503 -8.75 22.96 -34.92
N LEU A 504 -8.62 22.69 -36.22
CA LEU A 504 -7.68 23.33 -37.13
C LEU A 504 -8.48 24.19 -38.12
N SER A 505 -8.10 25.46 -38.29
CA SER A 505 -8.73 26.34 -39.29
C SER A 505 -8.16 26.03 -40.67
N ASN A 506 -8.97 25.53 -41.61
CA ASN A 506 -8.53 25.14 -42.95
C ASN A 506 -7.86 26.29 -43.70
N SER A 507 -8.31 27.52 -43.50
CA SER A 507 -7.73 28.75 -44.08
C SER A 507 -6.29 29.04 -43.62
N SER A 508 -5.83 28.40 -42.55
CA SER A 508 -4.50 28.58 -41.98
C SER A 508 -3.58 27.38 -42.21
N ILE A 509 -4.05 26.32 -42.88
CA ILE A 509 -3.26 25.12 -43.17
C ILE A 509 -2.66 25.28 -44.57
N PRO A 510 -1.34 25.40 -44.72
CA PRO A 510 -0.71 25.38 -46.03
C PRO A 510 -0.96 24.04 -46.73
N GLU A 511 -1.24 24.06 -48.04
CA GLU A 511 -1.52 22.86 -48.84
C GLU A 511 -0.44 21.76 -48.71
N PRO A 512 0.88 22.06 -48.74
CA PRO A 512 1.92 21.04 -48.52
C PRO A 512 1.87 20.40 -47.14
N VAL A 513 1.40 21.14 -46.13
CA VAL A 513 1.27 20.66 -44.75
C VAL A 513 0.01 19.81 -44.61
N PHE A 514 -1.09 20.19 -45.26
CA PHE A 514 -2.30 19.38 -45.34
C PHE A 514 -2.03 18.03 -46.00
N ASP A 515 -1.32 18.03 -47.14
CA ASP A 515 -0.92 16.81 -47.84
C ASP A 515 0.01 15.94 -47.00
N ALA A 516 0.95 16.55 -46.26
CA ALA A 516 1.81 15.80 -45.34
C ALA A 516 1.02 15.14 -44.20
N MET A 517 -0.04 15.80 -43.70
CA MET A 517 -0.91 15.25 -42.67
C MET A 517 -1.77 14.10 -43.20
N THR A 518 -2.39 14.24 -44.37
CA THR A 518 -3.23 13.20 -44.98
C THR A 518 -2.40 11.99 -45.42
N ASN A 519 -1.20 12.19 -45.95
CA ASN A 519 -0.27 11.10 -46.28
C ASN A 519 0.17 10.31 -45.03
N LYS A 520 0.31 10.98 -43.88
CA LYS A 520 0.81 10.36 -42.65
C LYS A 520 -0.29 9.74 -41.79
N PHE A 521 -1.47 10.34 -41.76
CA PHE A 521 -2.55 9.98 -40.84
C PHE A 521 -3.81 9.43 -41.53
N GLY A 522 -3.83 9.45 -42.87
CA GLY A 522 -4.99 9.09 -43.68
C GLY A 522 -5.86 10.30 -44.03
N ASN A 523 -6.79 10.09 -44.95
CA ASN A 523 -7.75 11.12 -45.36
C ASN A 523 -8.64 11.55 -44.18
N VAL A 524 -9.18 12.78 -44.28
CA VAL A 524 -10.15 13.30 -43.31
C VAL A 524 -11.39 12.41 -43.32
N ILE A 525 -11.76 11.86 -42.17
CA ILE A 525 -13.00 11.10 -42.00
C ILE A 525 -14.17 12.08 -41.94
N GLU A 526 -15.08 11.97 -42.90
CA GLU A 526 -16.18 12.92 -43.07
C GLU A 526 -17.51 12.41 -42.50
N GLU A 527 -17.65 11.09 -42.42
CA GLU A 527 -18.81 10.43 -41.84
C GLU A 527 -18.65 10.27 -40.33
N LYS A 528 -19.61 10.80 -39.57
CA LYS A 528 -19.58 10.78 -38.10
C LYS A 528 -19.55 9.36 -37.55
N GLU A 529 -20.32 8.46 -38.16
CA GLU A 529 -20.41 7.05 -37.78
C GLU A 529 -19.08 6.33 -38.00
N GLN A 530 -18.39 6.60 -39.11
CA GLN A 530 -17.07 6.04 -39.40
C GLN A 530 -16.01 6.53 -38.40
N TYR A 531 -16.05 7.81 -38.04
CA TYR A 531 -15.17 8.38 -37.02
C TYR A 531 -15.43 7.73 -35.65
N GLN A 532 -16.68 7.64 -35.23
CA GLN A 532 -17.06 7.04 -33.96
C GLN A 532 -16.68 5.56 -33.88
N GLN A 533 -16.86 4.79 -34.96
CA GLN A 533 -16.40 3.40 -35.04
C GLN A 533 -14.87 3.30 -34.87
N LYS A 534 -14.12 4.20 -35.50
CA LYS A 534 -12.66 4.25 -35.39
C LYS A 534 -12.22 4.53 -33.95
N VAL A 535 -12.83 5.52 -33.27
CA VAL A 535 -12.53 5.82 -31.86
C VAL A 535 -12.98 4.68 -30.94
N CYS A 536 -14.14 4.07 -31.17
CA CYS A 536 -14.65 2.96 -30.36
C CYS A 536 -13.78 1.69 -30.46
N SER A 537 -13.10 1.48 -31.60
CA SER A 537 -12.16 0.36 -31.78
C SER A 537 -10.90 0.46 -30.90
N LEU A 538 -10.60 1.64 -30.37
CA LEU A 538 -9.46 1.84 -29.47
C LEU A 538 -9.79 1.31 -28.06
N PRO A 539 -8.84 0.67 -27.36
CA PRO A 539 -9.04 0.30 -25.96
C PRO A 539 -9.06 1.53 -25.06
N ASP A 540 -9.87 1.48 -23.99
CA ASP A 540 -9.91 2.53 -22.96
C ASP A 540 -8.53 2.68 -22.28
N ARG A 541 -8.17 3.92 -21.89
CA ARG A 541 -6.90 4.18 -21.21
C ARG A 541 -7.03 3.91 -19.69
N PRO A 542 -6.15 3.11 -19.07
CA PRO A 542 -6.17 2.87 -17.62
C PRO A 542 -5.94 4.15 -16.81
N LYS A 543 -6.67 4.31 -15.69
CA LYS A 543 -6.70 5.54 -14.87
C LYS A 543 -5.40 5.89 -14.10
N HIS A 544 -4.41 4.99 -14.03
CA HIS A 544 -3.24 5.14 -13.14
C HIS A 544 -1.88 5.22 -13.85
N LEU A 545 -1.84 5.56 -15.14
CA LEU A 545 -0.59 5.67 -15.88
C LEU A 545 -0.14 7.14 -15.95
N LYS A 546 0.95 7.49 -15.26
CA LYS A 546 1.63 8.78 -15.41
C LYS A 546 2.55 8.75 -16.65
N PRO A 547 2.70 9.87 -17.37
CA PRO A 547 3.71 9.98 -18.43
C PRO A 547 5.13 9.86 -17.83
N PRO A 548 6.12 9.35 -18.60
CA PRO A 548 7.50 9.32 -18.14
C PRO A 548 8.00 10.75 -17.94
N GLN A 549 8.57 11.03 -16.76
CA GLN A 549 9.32 12.26 -16.54
C GLN A 549 10.65 12.18 -17.30
N PRO A 550 11.13 13.28 -17.93
CA PRO A 550 12.44 13.31 -18.54
C PRO A 550 13.50 13.13 -17.45
N VAL A 551 14.28 12.05 -17.54
CA VAL A 551 15.48 11.86 -16.73
C VAL A 551 16.55 12.79 -17.29
N VAL A 552 16.82 13.88 -16.58
CA VAL A 552 18.04 14.66 -16.78
C VAL A 552 19.20 13.77 -16.33
N SER A 553 19.95 13.23 -17.28
CA SER A 553 21.20 12.53 -16.99
C SER A 553 22.24 13.53 -16.47
N THR A 554 22.36 13.68 -15.16
CA THR A 554 23.55 14.28 -14.55
C THR A 554 24.65 13.24 -14.54
N LEU A 555 25.40 13.13 -15.64
CA LEU A 555 26.74 12.54 -15.60
C LEU A 555 27.70 13.62 -15.10
N SER A 556 28.16 13.44 -13.86
CA SER A 556 29.29 14.15 -13.30
C SER A 556 30.57 13.75 -14.04
N CYS A 557 31.15 14.67 -14.81
CA CYS A 557 32.55 14.61 -15.20
C CYS A 557 33.24 15.90 -14.77
N GLN A 558 34.16 15.76 -13.81
CA GLN A 558 35.10 16.79 -13.43
C GLN A 558 36.09 17.04 -14.58
N ALA A 559 36.17 18.29 -15.04
CA ALA A 559 37.41 18.91 -15.53
C ALA A 559 37.17 20.43 -15.67
N SER A 560 37.87 21.23 -14.86
CA SER A 560 38.04 22.69 -15.08
C SER A 560 39.09 22.90 -16.19
N PRO A 561 39.11 24.02 -16.96
CA PRO A 561 39.46 25.34 -16.42
C PRO A 561 38.83 26.62 -17.06
N GLN A 562 38.83 27.68 -16.24
CA GLN A 562 38.98 29.14 -16.52
C GLN A 562 37.80 30.02 -17.03
N THR A 563 37.48 30.99 -16.15
CA THR A 563 36.85 32.35 -16.22
C THR A 563 36.95 33.15 -17.54
N PRO A 564 36.17 34.25 -17.79
CA PRO A 564 35.61 35.24 -16.82
C PRO A 564 34.18 35.82 -17.05
N GLN A 565 33.56 36.30 -15.96
CA GLN A 565 32.46 37.31 -15.93
C GLN A 565 33.01 38.72 -16.26
N PRO A 566 32.22 39.77 -16.66
CA PRO A 566 30.99 40.28 -15.98
C PRO A 566 29.99 41.01 -16.96
N PRO A 567 29.08 41.96 -16.58
CA PRO A 567 28.30 42.22 -15.34
C PRO A 567 26.77 42.39 -15.58
N GLN A 568 25.98 42.35 -14.50
CA GLN A 568 24.60 42.90 -14.43
C GLN A 568 24.59 44.44 -14.34
N PRO A 569 23.44 45.08 -14.63
CA PRO A 569 22.96 46.20 -13.81
C PRO A 569 21.53 46.03 -13.26
N GLN A 570 21.23 46.89 -12.29
CA GLN A 570 20.23 46.82 -11.22
C GLN A 570 18.92 47.60 -11.50
N THR A 571 17.89 47.24 -10.74
CA THR A 571 16.84 48.09 -10.07
C THR A 571 15.95 49.05 -10.86
N SER A 572 14.62 48.99 -10.64
CA SER A 572 13.85 49.90 -9.74
C SER A 572 12.33 49.84 -9.98
N THR A 573 11.60 49.98 -8.87
CA THR A 573 10.14 50.11 -8.63
C THR A 573 9.47 51.35 -9.26
N ASN A 574 8.16 51.28 -9.53
CA ASN A 574 7.15 52.30 -9.15
C ASN A 574 5.70 51.86 -9.50
N GLU A 575 4.81 51.94 -8.50
CA GLU A 575 3.35 52.05 -8.66
C GLU A 575 2.93 53.53 -8.66
N PRO A 576 1.74 53.86 -9.19
CA PRO A 576 0.78 54.62 -8.38
C PRO A 576 -0.68 54.14 -8.47
N GLN A 577 -1.40 54.24 -7.33
CA GLN A 577 -2.85 54.09 -7.16
C GLN A 577 -3.66 55.32 -7.62
N ALA A 578 -4.90 55.13 -8.12
CA ALA A 578 -6.15 55.79 -7.63
C ALA A 578 -7.43 55.49 -8.49
N THR A 579 -8.36 54.70 -7.90
CA THR A 579 -9.84 54.89 -7.72
C THR A 579 -10.85 55.13 -8.88
N PRO A 580 -12.17 54.88 -8.68
CA PRO A 580 -12.91 53.68 -9.08
C PRO A 580 -13.89 53.92 -10.24
N SER A 581 -14.13 52.93 -11.10
CA SER A 581 -15.19 52.97 -12.11
C SER A 581 -15.82 51.59 -12.26
N GLN A 582 -17.15 51.59 -12.38
CA GLN A 582 -18.07 50.45 -12.35
C GLN A 582 -17.52 49.17 -12.99
N GLU A 583 -17.51 48.09 -12.21
CA GLU A 583 -17.23 46.73 -12.71
C GLU A 583 -18.23 46.37 -13.81
N THR A 584 -17.80 46.52 -15.06
CA THR A 584 -18.43 45.82 -16.17
C THR A 584 -17.66 44.51 -16.32
N GLN A 585 -18.30 43.38 -16.01
CA GLN A 585 -17.67 42.08 -16.22
C GLN A 585 -17.23 41.95 -17.70
N PRO A 586 -16.02 41.44 -17.98
CA PRO A 586 -15.57 41.26 -19.35
C PRO A 586 -16.41 40.17 -20.02
N ILE A 587 -17.26 40.56 -20.97
CA ILE A 587 -18.05 39.62 -21.75
C ILE A 587 -17.12 38.86 -22.69
N ALA A 588 -16.88 37.59 -22.43
CA ALA A 588 -16.10 36.69 -23.30
C ALA A 588 -16.93 36.20 -24.51
N ILE A 589 -16.25 35.76 -25.57
CA ILE A 589 -16.87 35.21 -26.79
C ILE A 589 -17.80 34.01 -26.51
N ASP A 590 -17.56 33.31 -25.39
CA ASP A 590 -18.37 32.19 -24.93
C ASP A 590 -19.77 32.63 -24.46
N HIS A 591 -19.95 33.86 -23.96
CA HIS A 591 -21.27 34.41 -23.66
C HIS A 591 -22.11 34.60 -24.92
N LEU A 592 -21.49 35.02 -26.04
CA LEU A 592 -22.16 35.18 -27.33
C LEU A 592 -22.51 33.82 -27.97
N ARG A 593 -21.66 32.80 -27.80
CA ARG A 593 -21.97 31.41 -28.21
C ARG A 593 -23.10 30.81 -27.40
N SER A 594 -23.11 31.04 -26.09
CA SER A 594 -24.21 30.63 -25.20
C SER A 594 -25.52 31.33 -25.56
N TRP A 595 -25.46 32.64 -25.89
CA TRP A 595 -26.61 33.42 -26.33
C TRP A 595 -27.21 32.88 -27.64
N TRP A 596 -26.37 32.54 -28.61
CA TRP A 596 -26.79 31.96 -29.88
C TRP A 596 -27.37 30.56 -29.73
N ARG A 597 -26.70 29.66 -29.00
CA ARG A 597 -27.18 28.28 -28.77
C ARG A 597 -28.54 28.28 -28.09
N THR A 598 -28.72 29.16 -27.12
CA THR A 598 -29.98 29.24 -26.38
C THR A 598 -31.09 29.88 -27.23
N ALA A 599 -30.78 30.89 -28.05
CA ALA A 599 -31.72 31.42 -29.04
C ALA A 599 -32.16 30.35 -30.08
N ASN A 600 -31.24 29.46 -30.46
CA ASN A 600 -31.54 28.32 -31.33
C ASN A 600 -32.42 27.27 -30.65
N ASN A 601 -32.15 26.96 -29.38
CA ASN A 601 -32.96 26.04 -28.58
C ASN A 601 -34.35 26.60 -28.24
N LEU A 602 -34.50 27.93 -28.26
CA LEU A 602 -35.77 28.66 -28.11
C LEU A 602 -36.52 28.86 -29.44
N GLY A 603 -36.01 28.34 -30.56
CA GLY A 603 -36.68 28.41 -31.87
C GLY A 603 -36.82 29.83 -32.39
N LYS A 604 -35.92 30.74 -31.99
CA LYS A 604 -35.96 32.14 -32.43
C LYS A 604 -35.79 32.24 -33.96
N PRO A 605 -36.43 33.24 -34.61
CA PRO A 605 -36.35 33.41 -36.06
C PRO A 605 -34.90 33.47 -36.56
N GLN A 606 -34.67 32.99 -37.77
CA GLN A 606 -33.33 32.93 -38.36
C GLN A 606 -32.64 34.31 -38.37
N ALA A 607 -33.38 35.37 -38.71
CA ALA A 607 -32.89 36.76 -38.65
C ALA A 607 -32.41 37.20 -37.25
N TYR A 608 -32.99 36.65 -36.17
CA TYR A 608 -32.55 36.92 -34.80
C TYR A 608 -31.20 36.25 -34.50
N LYS A 609 -31.04 35.01 -34.94
CA LYS A 609 -29.80 34.24 -34.77
C LYS A 609 -28.65 34.81 -35.61
N GLU A 610 -28.96 35.28 -36.82
CA GLU A 610 -28.01 35.98 -37.70
C GLU A 610 -27.55 37.30 -37.08
N ARG A 611 -28.45 38.04 -36.42
CA ARG A 611 -28.08 39.26 -35.68
C ARG A 611 -27.12 38.98 -34.53
N ILE A 612 -27.32 37.89 -33.77
CA ILE A 612 -26.38 37.48 -32.70
C ILE A 612 -25.03 37.07 -33.31
N ALA A 613 -25.03 36.37 -34.46
CA ALA A 613 -23.81 35.99 -35.17
C ALA A 613 -23.04 37.21 -35.70
N GLN A 614 -23.74 38.23 -36.19
CA GLN A 614 -23.15 39.48 -36.65
C GLN A 614 -22.51 40.27 -35.48
N ILE A 615 -23.18 40.33 -34.33
CA ILE A 615 -22.64 40.89 -33.08
C ILE A 615 -21.37 40.15 -32.64
N ALA A 616 -21.34 38.81 -32.79
CA ALA A 616 -20.16 38.01 -32.46
C ALA A 616 -18.98 38.26 -33.43
N LEU A 617 -19.25 38.52 -34.70
CA LEU A 617 -18.23 38.91 -35.67
C LEU A 617 -17.67 40.31 -35.38
N GLU A 618 -18.53 41.27 -35.02
CA GLU A 618 -18.12 42.62 -34.61
C GLU A 618 -17.25 42.58 -33.34
N PHE A 619 -17.65 41.78 -32.34
CA PHE A 619 -16.86 41.56 -31.13
C PHE A 619 -15.49 40.94 -31.44
N LYS A 620 -15.44 39.98 -32.37
CA LYS A 620 -14.19 39.33 -32.78
C LYS A 620 -13.24 40.29 -33.50
N ALA A 621 -13.77 41.29 -34.20
CA ALA A 621 -12.98 42.30 -34.89
C ALA A 621 -12.49 43.43 -33.98
N THR A 622 -13.29 43.84 -32.99
CA THR A 622 -13.04 45.05 -32.19
C THR A 622 -12.68 44.79 -30.73
N GLY A 623 -12.89 43.57 -30.23
CA GLY A 623 -12.66 43.19 -28.83
C GLY A 623 -13.67 43.78 -27.83
N GLN A 624 -14.68 44.53 -28.28
CA GLN A 624 -15.71 45.14 -27.43
C GLN A 624 -17.09 45.03 -28.07
N LEU A 625 -18.15 44.94 -27.24
CA LEU A 625 -19.53 44.94 -27.72
C LEU A 625 -20.06 46.38 -27.83
N SER A 626 -20.87 46.65 -28.86
CA SER A 626 -21.54 47.95 -28.97
C SER A 626 -22.56 48.14 -27.82
N PRO A 627 -22.79 49.38 -27.35
CA PRO A 627 -23.78 49.65 -26.29
C PRO A 627 -25.18 49.13 -26.63
N GLN A 628 -25.53 49.13 -27.93
CA GLN A 628 -26.81 48.61 -28.41
C GLN A 628 -26.86 47.06 -28.38
N ALA A 629 -25.75 46.38 -28.63
CA ALA A 629 -25.64 44.93 -28.50
C ALA A 629 -25.67 44.49 -27.02
N LEU A 630 -25.03 45.26 -26.14
CA LEU A 630 -25.04 45.06 -24.69
C LEU A 630 -26.48 45.19 -24.14
N ASP A 631 -27.18 46.27 -24.52
CA ASP A 631 -28.57 46.52 -24.14
C ASP A 631 -29.53 45.45 -24.69
N ALA A 632 -29.32 44.98 -25.94
CA ALA A 632 -30.11 43.90 -26.53
C ALA A 632 -29.90 42.56 -25.81
N MET A 633 -28.67 42.27 -25.38
CA MET A 633 -28.32 41.07 -24.62
C MET A 633 -28.93 41.10 -23.21
N GLN A 634 -28.87 42.26 -22.54
CA GLN A 634 -29.43 42.45 -21.20
C GLN A 634 -30.97 42.44 -21.18
N LYS A 635 -31.62 42.83 -22.28
CA LYS A 635 -33.09 42.80 -22.42
C LYS A 635 -33.67 41.42 -22.76
N ASP A 636 -32.85 40.42 -23.12
CA ASP A 636 -33.32 39.06 -23.47
C ASP A 636 -33.49 38.17 -22.23
N THR A 637 -34.36 38.61 -21.31
CA THR A 637 -34.61 38.00 -19.99
C THR A 637 -34.97 36.52 -20.06
N VAL A 638 -35.74 36.12 -21.08
CA VAL A 638 -36.16 34.72 -21.31
C VAL A 638 -34.98 33.84 -21.72
N ASN A 639 -34.04 34.39 -22.46
CA ASN A 639 -32.87 33.67 -22.91
C ASN A 639 -31.87 33.51 -21.76
N ARG A 640 -31.73 34.54 -20.92
CA ARG A 640 -30.90 34.48 -19.71
C ARG A 640 -31.41 33.47 -18.69
N ILE A 641 -32.71 33.46 -18.40
CA ILE A 641 -33.28 32.48 -17.46
C ILE A 641 -33.19 31.05 -18.01
N ALA A 642 -33.29 30.87 -19.33
CA ALA A 642 -33.10 29.57 -19.99
C ALA A 642 -31.66 29.04 -19.85
N GLN A 643 -30.66 29.91 -20.03
CA GLN A 643 -29.25 29.55 -19.82
C GLN A 643 -28.99 29.08 -18.39
N ILE A 644 -29.46 29.84 -17.40
CA ILE A 644 -29.29 29.51 -15.99
C ILE A 644 -30.01 28.20 -15.65
N SER A 645 -31.23 28.01 -16.17
CA SER A 645 -32.01 26.80 -15.95
C SER A 645 -31.32 25.54 -16.50
N GLN A 646 -30.74 25.62 -17.70
CA GLN A 646 -29.97 24.51 -18.28
C GLN A 646 -28.73 24.19 -17.45
N LYS A 647 -28.03 25.22 -16.96
CA LYS A 647 -26.88 25.04 -16.07
C LYS A 647 -27.28 24.37 -14.75
N ILE A 648 -28.36 24.83 -14.11
CA ILE A 648 -28.91 24.22 -12.90
C ILE A 648 -29.21 22.73 -13.11
N VAL A 649 -29.88 22.38 -14.22
CA VAL A 649 -30.21 20.98 -14.52
C VAL A 649 -28.97 20.15 -14.82
N SER A 650 -27.95 20.71 -15.48
CA SER A 650 -26.70 19.99 -15.74
C SER A 650 -25.89 19.67 -14.48
N VAL A 651 -25.97 20.52 -13.45
CA VAL A 651 -25.17 20.37 -12.22
C VAL A 651 -25.93 19.63 -11.12
N TRP A 652 -27.24 19.84 -10.99
CA TRP A 652 -28.06 19.29 -9.89
C TRP A 652 -29.20 18.39 -10.35
N GLY A 653 -29.35 18.17 -11.65
CA GLY A 653 -30.44 17.39 -12.21
C GLY A 653 -30.42 15.92 -11.80
N GLN A 654 -31.59 15.39 -11.48
CA GLN A 654 -31.82 13.95 -11.31
C GLN A 654 -32.58 13.42 -12.54
N PRO A 655 -32.11 12.35 -13.19
CA PRO A 655 -32.79 11.76 -14.34
C PRO A 655 -34.05 11.00 -13.89
N GLU A 656 -35.17 11.23 -14.56
CA GLU A 656 -36.44 10.50 -14.41
C GLU A 656 -36.54 9.36 -15.45
N SER A 657 -37.46 8.42 -15.22
CA SER A 657 -37.62 7.21 -16.05
C SER A 657 -38.04 7.48 -17.50
N ASP A 658 -38.55 8.67 -17.79
CA ASP A 658 -38.99 9.12 -19.11
C ASP A 658 -37.89 9.86 -19.90
N GLY A 659 -36.67 9.97 -19.35
CA GLY A 659 -35.57 10.70 -19.98
C GLY A 659 -35.58 12.22 -19.68
N THR A 660 -36.51 12.70 -18.86
CA THR A 660 -36.51 14.07 -18.34
C THR A 660 -35.52 14.20 -17.18
N THR A 661 -34.67 15.21 -17.21
CA THR A 661 -33.85 15.57 -16.04
C THR A 661 -34.55 16.68 -15.27
N ARG A 662 -34.83 16.46 -13.98
CA ARG A 662 -35.52 17.43 -13.12
C ARG A 662 -34.66 17.87 -11.94
N VAL A 663 -34.73 19.15 -11.62
CA VAL A 663 -34.27 19.74 -10.37
C VAL A 663 -35.48 20.21 -9.58
N GLN A 664 -35.66 19.65 -8.38
CA GLN A 664 -36.71 20.08 -7.48
C GLN A 664 -36.17 21.18 -6.56
N GLY A 665 -36.57 22.43 -6.80
CA GLY A 665 -36.16 23.57 -5.98
C GLY A 665 -37.13 23.84 -4.84
N LYS A 666 -36.76 24.78 -3.94
CA LYS A 666 -37.66 25.20 -2.85
C LYS A 666 -38.84 26.03 -3.32
N ILE A 667 -38.67 26.77 -4.41
CA ILE A 667 -39.65 27.73 -4.96
C ILE A 667 -40.02 27.35 -6.39
N TYR A 668 -39.03 27.02 -7.22
CA TYR A 668 -39.22 26.62 -8.62
C TYR A 668 -38.65 25.23 -8.88
N ASP A 669 -39.36 24.44 -9.66
CA ASP A 669 -38.90 23.20 -10.26
C ASP A 669 -38.48 23.46 -11.71
N VAL A 670 -37.35 22.88 -12.11
CA VAL A 670 -36.81 23.02 -13.47
C VAL A 670 -36.68 21.63 -14.08
N SER A 671 -37.26 21.42 -15.25
CA SER A 671 -37.17 20.15 -15.98
C SER A 671 -36.66 20.35 -17.39
N PHE A 672 -35.84 19.42 -17.87
CA PHE A 672 -35.27 19.44 -19.21
C PHE A 672 -35.32 18.04 -19.83
N HIS A 673 -35.94 17.92 -20.99
CA HIS A 673 -35.96 16.71 -21.79
C HIS A 673 -35.10 16.94 -23.06
N PRO A 674 -33.89 16.37 -23.12
CA PRO A 674 -32.92 16.64 -24.19
C PRO A 674 -33.41 16.22 -25.58
N GLU A 675 -33.98 15.02 -25.71
CA GLU A 675 -34.42 14.48 -27.01
C GLU A 675 -35.61 15.26 -27.59
N GLN A 676 -36.56 15.64 -26.74
CA GLN A 676 -37.74 16.40 -27.15
C GLN A 676 -37.49 17.92 -27.22
N ARG A 677 -36.27 18.38 -26.93
CA ARG A 677 -35.91 19.82 -26.81
C ARG A 677 -36.93 20.60 -25.99
N SER A 678 -37.44 19.97 -24.94
CA SER A 678 -38.55 20.49 -24.15
C SER A 678 -38.07 20.78 -22.74
N TRP A 679 -38.46 21.91 -22.18
CA TRP A 679 -38.08 22.28 -20.82
C TRP A 679 -39.09 23.23 -20.20
N ALA A 680 -39.16 23.20 -18.88
CA ALA A 680 -40.12 24.00 -18.15
C ALA A 680 -39.56 24.49 -16.81
N ILE A 681 -40.05 25.65 -16.39
CA ILE A 681 -39.94 26.19 -15.04
C ILE A 681 -41.35 26.26 -14.48
N ALA A 682 -41.59 25.57 -13.37
CA ALA A 682 -42.86 25.62 -12.65
C ALA A 682 -42.63 26.07 -11.22
N HIS A 683 -43.49 26.95 -10.71
CA HIS A 683 -43.50 27.29 -9.29
C HIS A 683 -44.15 26.14 -8.49
N LYS A 684 -43.76 25.97 -7.23
CA LYS A 684 -44.24 24.87 -6.36
C LYS A 684 -45.76 24.85 -6.12
N ASN A 685 -46.45 25.96 -6.35
CA ASN A 685 -47.90 26.06 -6.29
C ASN A 685 -48.62 25.50 -7.55
N GLY A 686 -47.87 25.00 -8.54
CA GLY A 686 -48.39 24.45 -9.79
C GLY A 686 -48.41 25.43 -10.97
N ASP A 687 -48.04 26.69 -10.77
CA ASP A 687 -48.00 27.68 -11.85
C ASP A 687 -46.79 27.46 -12.77
N VAL A 688 -47.04 27.17 -14.05
CA VAL A 688 -45.99 27.11 -15.07
C VAL A 688 -45.56 28.52 -15.45
N ILE A 689 -44.31 28.84 -15.17
CA ILE A 689 -43.69 30.15 -15.40
C ILE A 689 -43.12 30.25 -16.82
N LEU A 690 -42.47 29.19 -17.28
CA LEU A 690 -41.90 29.11 -18.61
C LEU A 690 -42.03 27.68 -19.11
N SER A 691 -42.56 27.49 -20.31
CA SER A 691 -42.65 26.18 -20.95
C SER A 691 -42.18 26.31 -22.38
N VAL A 692 -41.27 25.42 -22.76
CA VAL A 692 -40.75 25.29 -24.11
C VAL A 692 -40.96 23.86 -24.54
N GLN A 693 -41.68 23.66 -25.65
CA GLN A 693 -41.93 22.34 -26.23
C GLN A 693 -41.40 22.29 -27.65
N SER A 694 -40.63 21.24 -27.98
CA SER A 694 -40.00 21.09 -29.31
C SER A 694 -39.24 22.35 -29.76
N GLY A 695 -38.62 23.06 -28.82
CA GLY A 695 -37.91 24.31 -29.07
C GLY A 695 -38.78 25.54 -29.36
N LYS A 696 -40.09 25.55 -29.06
CA LYS A 696 -40.95 26.74 -29.14
C LYS A 696 -41.45 27.14 -27.75
N ILE A 697 -41.48 28.45 -27.46
CA ILE A 697 -41.99 28.97 -26.20
C ILE A 697 -43.53 28.90 -26.22
N GLU A 698 -44.10 28.09 -25.34
CA GLU A 698 -45.54 27.90 -25.19
C GLU A 698 -46.11 28.81 -24.08
N ILE A 699 -45.37 28.97 -22.98
CA ILE A 699 -45.77 29.80 -21.84
C ILE A 699 -44.59 30.69 -21.44
N ASN A 700 -44.83 31.98 -21.23
CA ASN A 700 -43.82 32.91 -20.72
C ASN A 700 -44.45 33.92 -19.73
N LYS A 701 -44.23 33.69 -18.44
CA LYS A 701 -44.62 34.56 -17.33
C LYS A 701 -43.38 35.07 -16.57
N VAL A 702 -42.22 35.13 -17.23
CA VAL A 702 -40.96 35.54 -16.60
C VAL A 702 -41.03 37.02 -16.23
N THR A 703 -40.88 37.33 -14.94
CA THR A 703 -40.75 38.69 -14.43
C THR A 703 -39.30 38.99 -14.05
N LYS A 704 -38.97 40.27 -13.83
CA LYS A 704 -37.62 40.69 -13.37
C LYS A 704 -37.27 40.08 -12.01
N GLU A 705 -38.25 39.92 -11.12
CA GLU A 705 -38.08 39.30 -9.80
C GLU A 705 -37.71 37.81 -9.92
N ILE A 706 -38.32 37.11 -10.88
CA ILE A 706 -38.00 35.70 -11.16
C ILE A 706 -36.58 35.60 -11.75
N LEU A 707 -36.21 36.49 -12.67
CA LEU A 707 -34.84 36.50 -13.21
C LEU A 707 -33.80 36.72 -12.10
N GLN A 708 -34.04 37.67 -11.19
CA GLN A 708 -33.13 37.93 -10.07
C GLN A 708 -32.95 36.68 -9.19
N THR A 709 -34.04 35.95 -8.93
CA THR A 709 -33.97 34.70 -8.15
C THR A 709 -33.06 33.66 -8.82
N PHE A 710 -33.10 33.56 -10.16
CA PHE A 710 -32.25 32.64 -10.91
C PHE A 710 -30.79 33.12 -10.97
N GLU A 711 -30.53 34.42 -11.07
CA GLU A 711 -29.16 34.97 -11.01
C GLU A 711 -28.50 34.69 -9.65
N ASP A 712 -29.24 34.86 -8.54
CA ASP A 712 -28.72 34.56 -7.21
C ASP A 712 -28.33 33.08 -7.06
N VAL A 713 -29.08 32.18 -7.69
CA VAL A 713 -28.77 30.74 -7.76
C VAL A 713 -27.55 30.49 -8.66
N ASN A 714 -27.44 31.19 -9.79
CA ASN A 714 -26.32 31.07 -10.70
C ASN A 714 -24.99 31.47 -10.03
N SER A 715 -24.97 32.57 -9.27
CA SER A 715 -23.77 33.00 -8.52
C SER A 715 -23.34 31.97 -7.47
N LYS A 716 -24.29 31.38 -6.73
CA LYS A 716 -23.99 30.30 -5.77
C LYS A 716 -23.49 29.03 -6.44
N LEU A 717 -23.99 28.72 -7.64
CA LEU A 717 -23.50 27.61 -8.46
C LEU A 717 -22.04 27.82 -8.85
N ASP A 718 -21.69 29.04 -9.27
CA ASP A 718 -20.31 29.39 -9.62
C ASP A 718 -19.35 29.25 -8.42
N GLU A 719 -19.75 29.71 -7.23
CA GLU A 719 -18.96 29.52 -6.01
C GLU A 719 -18.71 28.05 -5.66
N ILE A 720 -19.72 27.18 -5.84
CA ILE A 720 -19.61 25.74 -5.58
C ILE A 720 -18.68 25.07 -6.59
N LEU A 721 -18.79 25.43 -7.87
CA LEU A 721 -17.95 24.90 -8.94
C LEU A 721 -16.48 25.33 -8.76
N GLU A 722 -16.23 26.58 -8.36
CA GLU A 722 -14.88 27.06 -8.03
C GLU A 722 -14.30 26.36 -6.79
N LYS A 723 -15.11 26.10 -5.76
CA LYS A 723 -14.67 25.38 -4.56
C LYS A 723 -14.30 23.93 -4.88
N ASN A 724 -15.07 23.27 -5.75
CA ASN A 724 -14.77 21.92 -6.22
C ASN A 724 -13.50 21.88 -7.08
N GLN A 725 -13.24 22.90 -7.91
CA GLN A 725 -11.97 23.03 -8.63
C GLN A 725 -10.79 23.32 -7.69
N LYS A 726 -10.95 24.16 -6.67
CA LYS A 726 -9.88 24.42 -5.67
C LYS A 726 -9.58 23.19 -4.82
N GLN A 727 -10.57 22.38 -4.46
CA GLN A 727 -10.35 21.09 -3.81
C GLN A 727 -9.64 20.09 -4.75
N ALA A 728 -9.99 20.06 -6.02
CA ALA A 728 -9.29 19.24 -7.02
C ALA A 728 -7.84 19.70 -7.26
N THR A 729 -7.54 20.99 -7.10
CA THR A 729 -6.18 21.55 -7.28
C THR A 729 -5.35 21.51 -5.99
N GLY A 730 -5.97 21.56 -4.80
CA GLY A 730 -5.31 21.34 -3.51
C GLY A 730 -4.95 19.87 -3.26
N LEU A 731 -5.69 18.94 -3.87
CA LEU A 731 -5.32 17.52 -3.99
C LEU A 731 -4.16 17.27 -4.98
N GLN A 732 -3.65 18.30 -5.66
CA GLN A 732 -2.52 18.23 -6.58
C GLN A 732 -1.26 18.97 -6.09
N ARG A 733 -1.24 19.51 -4.86
CA ARG A 733 -0.04 20.09 -4.25
C ARG A 733 0.53 19.21 -3.16
#